data_AF-A0A850ULB9-F1
#
_entry.id   AF-A0A850ULB9-F1
#
_cell.length_a   1.000
_cell.length_b   1.000
_cell.length_c   1.000
_cell.angle_alpha   90.00
_cell.angle_beta   90.00
_cell.angle_gamma   90.00
#
_symmetry.space_group_name_H-M   'P 1'
#
loop_
_entity.id
_entity.type
_entity.pdbx_description
1 polymer ?
#
loop_
_entity_poly.entity_id
_entity_poly.type
_entity_poly.pdbx_seq_one_letter_code
_entity_poly.pdbx_strand_id
1 'polypeptide(L)'
;RRQKLLHPGKSLYRVLLDSVTLSDENVKFQIIHEEHKVLLQVEIYEIEGNIFRLKIDEASPLRARYKVPDVLIKEPTTQRLFISHKEAGVLVLSSVNEDYKLQVTANPFQVELQSKGETVMSMNSNGLLYFEHLQPPPSDRKPTAQNEEAASDSSKEKQEDLGLWQEKFGSFLDIKAHGPTSVGVDFSLHGYDHVYGIPQHTETLLLKNTSDGDAYRLYNLDIFGHKIHDKIGIYGSVPLLLAHKPNRTSGIFWLNSSETLVDISTKAVAEHTPSRSAAETAKQRAVPLTDVRWMSESGIIDVFLLMGPTAFDIFKQFAQLTGTQALPPLFSLGYHQCRWNYEDEQDVKAVDAGFDAHDIPYDVIWLDIEHTDGKRYFTWDKQKFQNPRKMQEHLRKKKRKLVVIVDPHIKVDPSYTLYAQAKEKGYFVKDRNGQDFEGICWPGSSCYLDFTNPEVRKWYGDQFAFKTYKASTNILFVWNDMNEPSVFKGAELTMQKDAVHYNNWEHREVHNLYGFYQQMATAEGLIRRSSGKERPFVLTRSFFAGSQKYGAVWTGDNTAEWSYLKISIPMLLTINMAGISFCGADVGGFIGDPEPELLVRWYQAGAYQPFFRGHSNMESKRREPWLFGEKSTQVIRRAIRERYVLLPYLYTLFYRAHTAAEPVMRSLWIEFPGNMETFDVENEYMLGNALLVHPVTEKDAKTVTVLFPGSEEIWYDFRKFKRMEDAGIVKIPVTLENIPVFQRGGTVIPLKTTAGRSTEWMIDISYELHVALDAEACAIGELYVDDGHSFQYLHKKQFLYRKFTFHKNILSSSCVDESGQYHTTCVVERVIILGFGKQPTFVTSSSKDGKKKEVVFTYDTKTSALTLENLALSVDTDWEICIS
;
A
#
# COMPACT_ATOMS: atom_id res chain seq x y z
N ARG A 1 14.72 -14.51 18.60
CA ARG A 1 15.26 -14.87 19.96
C ARG A 1 16.64 -14.23 20.24
N ARG A 2 17.69 -14.53 19.48
CA ARG A 2 19.07 -14.09 19.78
C ARG A 2 19.22 -12.57 19.91
N GLN A 3 18.69 -11.80 18.95
CA GLN A 3 18.72 -10.35 19.03
C GLN A 3 18.01 -9.79 20.27
N LYS A 4 16.88 -10.38 20.69
CA LYS A 4 16.12 -9.96 21.89
C LYS A 4 16.87 -10.19 23.22
N LEU A 5 17.93 -11.00 23.24
CA LEU A 5 18.80 -11.16 24.41
C LEU A 5 19.74 -9.95 24.61
N LEU A 6 19.95 -9.14 23.57
CA LEU A 6 20.69 -7.90 23.70
C LEU A 6 19.80 -6.83 24.33
N HIS A 7 20.20 -6.35 25.51
CA HIS A 7 19.50 -5.33 26.30
C HIS A 7 20.11 -3.94 26.08
N PRO A 8 19.34 -2.86 26.27
CA PRO A 8 19.84 -1.50 26.17
C PRO A 8 21.08 -1.26 27.03
N GLY A 9 22.10 -0.62 26.46
CA GLY A 9 23.37 -0.38 27.15
C GLY A 9 24.42 0.26 26.25
N LYS A 10 25.69 0.22 26.67
CA LYS A 10 26.80 0.68 25.84
C LYS A 10 26.92 -0.25 24.62
N SER A 11 26.83 0.31 23.41
CA SER A 11 27.04 -0.49 22.19
C SER A 11 28.41 -1.15 22.19
N LEU A 12 28.47 -2.38 21.69
CA LEU A 12 29.72 -3.12 21.49
C LEU A 12 30.50 -2.67 20.24
N TYR A 13 29.97 -1.71 19.48
CA TYR A 13 30.60 -1.19 18.27
C TYR A 13 31.22 0.18 18.52
N ARG A 14 32.40 0.40 17.95
CA ARG A 14 33.04 1.73 17.89
C ARG A 14 33.56 2.06 16.50
N VAL A 15 33.57 3.34 16.15
CA VAL A 15 34.09 3.85 14.88
C VAL A 15 35.61 3.88 14.88
N LEU A 16 36.22 3.54 13.75
CA LEU A 16 37.62 3.80 13.44
C LEU A 16 37.72 5.13 12.69
N LEU A 17 37.87 6.26 13.39
CA LEU A 17 37.85 7.59 12.76
C LEU A 17 38.94 7.79 11.69
N ASP A 18 40.05 7.06 11.80
CA ASP A 18 41.13 7.09 10.80
C ASP A 18 40.73 6.44 9.46
N SER A 19 39.69 5.61 9.45
CA SER A 19 39.14 4.99 8.23
C SER A 19 38.12 5.86 7.48
N VAL A 20 37.79 7.06 8.01
CA VAL A 20 36.82 7.95 7.38
C VAL A 20 37.34 8.43 6.03
N THR A 21 36.57 8.16 4.98
CA THR A 21 36.79 8.65 3.63
C THR A 21 35.55 9.41 3.16
N LEU A 22 35.77 10.52 2.47
CA LEU A 22 34.72 11.35 1.88
C LEU A 22 34.89 11.30 0.36
N SER A 23 33.80 11.01 -0.34
CA SER A 23 33.67 11.14 -1.79
C SER A 23 32.61 12.18 -2.13
N ASP A 24 32.40 12.46 -3.41
CA ASP A 24 31.29 13.31 -3.85
C ASP A 24 29.91 12.65 -3.65
N GLU A 25 29.85 11.33 -3.49
CA GLU A 25 28.60 10.56 -3.37
C GLU A 25 28.25 10.19 -1.91
N ASN A 26 29.25 9.92 -1.08
CA ASN A 26 29.05 9.38 0.26
C ASN A 26 30.23 9.63 1.21
N VAL A 27 29.96 9.37 2.50
CA VAL A 27 30.97 9.20 3.54
C VAL A 27 31.03 7.74 3.93
N LYS A 28 32.25 7.19 4.01
CA LYS A 28 32.48 5.80 4.41
C LYS A 28 33.43 5.73 5.60
N PHE A 29 33.18 4.83 6.53
CA PHE A 29 34.07 4.52 7.64
C PHE A 29 33.82 3.11 8.15
N GLN A 30 34.80 2.55 8.86
CA GLN A 30 34.69 1.25 9.48
C GLN A 30 34.28 1.36 10.95
N ILE A 31 33.45 0.42 11.39
CA ILE A 31 33.18 0.16 12.81
C ILE A 31 33.74 -1.21 13.18
N ILE A 32 34.22 -1.34 14.41
CA ILE A 32 34.76 -2.58 14.95
C ILE A 32 33.95 -3.04 16.16
N HIS A 33 33.63 -4.34 16.20
CA HIS A 33 33.07 -4.97 17.39
C HIS A 33 34.16 -5.11 18.47
N GLU A 34 33.95 -4.54 19.66
CA GLU A 34 34.97 -4.47 20.73
C GLU A 34 35.41 -5.87 21.20
N GLU A 35 34.51 -6.85 21.25
CA GLU A 35 34.84 -8.22 21.68
C GLU A 35 35.43 -9.10 20.54
N HIS A 36 34.66 -9.33 19.46
CA HIS A 36 35.06 -10.25 18.38
C HIS A 36 35.97 -9.66 17.31
N LYS A 37 36.27 -8.35 17.37
CA LYS A 37 37.17 -7.63 16.46
C LYS A 37 36.77 -7.66 14.97
N VAL A 38 35.52 -7.99 14.66
CA VAL A 38 34.97 -7.96 13.30
C VAL A 38 34.84 -6.50 12.83
N LEU A 39 35.27 -6.25 11.59
CA LEU A 39 35.15 -4.96 10.91
C LEU A 39 33.91 -4.94 10.02
N LEU A 40 33.07 -3.93 10.22
CA LEU A 40 31.94 -3.61 9.35
C LEU A 40 32.21 -2.29 8.64
N GLN A 41 31.74 -2.19 7.41
CA GLN A 41 31.77 -0.98 6.60
C GLN A 41 30.45 -0.24 6.76
N VAL A 42 30.52 1.02 7.18
CA VAL A 42 29.39 1.96 7.20
C VAL A 42 29.52 2.89 6.00
N GLU A 43 28.40 3.13 5.32
CA GLU A 43 28.28 4.11 4.25
C GLU A 43 27.07 5.01 4.52
N ILE A 44 27.28 6.33 4.46
CA ILE A 44 26.24 7.35 4.64
C ILE A 44 26.13 8.16 3.36
N TYR A 45 24.92 8.23 2.83
CA TYR A 45 24.57 9.00 1.63
C TYR A 45 23.55 10.06 2.01
N GLU A 46 23.70 11.26 1.44
CA GLU A 46 22.60 12.21 1.31
C GLU A 46 21.99 12.03 -0.08
N ILE A 47 20.67 11.98 -0.15
CA ILE A 47 19.89 11.80 -1.37
C ILE A 47 19.00 13.03 -1.54
N GLU A 48 18.83 13.47 -2.80
CA GLU A 48 17.96 14.59 -3.13
C GLU A 48 16.57 14.43 -2.49
N GLY A 49 16.04 15.53 -1.94
CA GLY A 49 14.74 15.55 -1.28
C GLY A 49 14.78 15.34 0.23
N ASN A 50 15.90 15.63 0.91
CA ASN A 50 16.09 15.46 2.36
C ASN A 50 15.98 13.99 2.82
N ILE A 51 16.60 13.07 2.07
CA ILE A 51 16.65 11.64 2.40
C ILE A 51 18.09 11.29 2.79
N PHE A 52 18.28 10.53 3.87
CA PHE A 52 19.60 9.98 4.22
C PHE A 52 19.57 8.47 4.13
N ARG A 53 20.54 7.86 3.44
CA ARG A 53 20.67 6.40 3.37
C ARG A 53 21.87 5.95 4.18
N LEU A 54 21.68 4.99 5.07
CA LEU A 54 22.76 4.36 5.83
C LEU A 54 22.84 2.88 5.48
N LYS A 55 24.04 2.42 5.16
CA LYS A 55 24.32 1.02 4.88
C LYS A 55 25.36 0.50 5.86
N ILE A 56 25.12 -0.67 6.45
CA ILE A 56 26.12 -1.42 7.23
C ILE A 56 26.25 -2.82 6.64
N ASP A 57 27.46 -3.16 6.24
CA ASP A 57 27.83 -4.46 5.66
C ASP A 57 29.17 -4.93 6.27
N GLU A 58 29.54 -6.17 6.08
CA GLU A 58 30.87 -6.64 6.47
C GLU A 58 31.94 -6.00 5.59
N ALA A 59 33.06 -5.56 6.18
CA ALA A 59 34.14 -4.96 5.39
C ALA A 59 34.86 -5.98 4.49
N SER A 60 34.84 -7.26 4.87
CA SER A 60 35.46 -8.35 4.13
C SER A 60 34.70 -9.66 4.40
N PRO A 61 33.50 -9.83 3.84
CA PRO A 61 32.67 -11.00 4.13
C PRO A 61 33.20 -12.26 3.46
N LEU A 62 32.90 -13.42 4.06
CA LEU A 62 33.15 -14.74 3.45
C LEU A 62 32.37 -14.94 2.14
N ARG A 63 31.21 -14.30 2.02
CA ARG A 63 30.39 -14.21 0.79
C ARG A 63 29.58 -12.91 0.81
N ALA A 64 29.13 -12.43 -0.34
CA ALA A 64 28.23 -11.28 -0.35
C ALA A 64 26.98 -11.54 0.51
N ARG A 65 26.51 -10.51 1.23
CA ARG A 65 25.19 -10.48 1.86
C ARG A 65 24.15 -9.99 0.86
N TYR A 66 22.91 -10.45 1.04
CA TYR A 66 21.82 -10.06 0.16
C TYR A 66 21.55 -8.55 0.25
N LYS A 67 21.40 -7.92 -0.91
CA LYS A 67 21.00 -6.52 -1.08
C LYS A 67 19.76 -6.54 -1.96
N VAL A 68 18.65 -6.00 -1.47
CA VAL A 68 17.35 -6.07 -2.13
C VAL A 68 17.39 -5.39 -3.52
N PRO A 69 17.21 -6.14 -4.62
CA PRO A 69 17.14 -5.57 -5.96
C PRO A 69 15.70 -5.19 -6.35
N ASP A 70 15.54 -4.49 -7.49
CA ASP A 70 14.27 -4.20 -8.20
C ASP A 70 13.19 -3.38 -7.44
N VAL A 71 13.34 -3.19 -6.13
CA VAL A 71 12.48 -2.32 -5.30
C VAL A 71 12.78 -0.86 -5.58
N LEU A 72 14.06 -0.48 -5.52
CA LEU A 72 14.49 0.86 -5.94
C LEU A 72 14.31 1.00 -7.45
N ILE A 73 13.60 2.03 -7.90
CA ILE A 73 13.30 2.22 -9.34
C ILE A 73 14.55 2.59 -10.16
N LYS A 74 15.56 3.15 -9.50
CA LYS A 74 16.90 3.46 -10.00
C LYS A 74 17.80 3.74 -8.80
N GLU A 75 19.12 3.77 -8.99
CA GLU A 75 20.01 4.31 -7.96
C GLU A 75 19.65 5.78 -7.67
N PRO A 76 19.41 6.16 -6.40
CA PRO A 76 19.03 7.52 -6.05
C PRO A 76 20.13 8.53 -6.37
N THR A 77 19.75 9.72 -6.80
CA THR A 77 20.68 10.82 -7.02
C THR A 77 21.19 11.36 -5.69
N THR A 78 22.50 11.24 -5.48
CA THR A 78 23.17 11.65 -4.23
C THR A 78 23.49 13.13 -4.22
N GLN A 79 23.56 13.69 -3.01
CA GLN A 79 24.08 15.03 -2.73
C GLN A 79 25.35 14.91 -1.89
N ARG A 80 26.25 15.88 -2.02
CA ARG A 80 27.55 15.85 -1.37
C ARG A 80 27.42 16.22 0.11
N LEU A 81 27.87 15.32 0.98
CA LEU A 81 28.06 15.60 2.40
C LEU A 81 29.40 16.33 2.66
N PHE A 82 29.45 17.14 3.70
CA PHE A 82 30.67 17.85 4.11
C PHE A 82 31.09 17.45 5.52
N ILE A 83 32.37 17.15 5.72
CA ILE A 83 32.91 16.95 7.08
C ILE A 83 33.15 18.34 7.68
N SER A 84 32.28 18.76 8.61
CA SER A 84 32.41 20.04 9.30
C SER A 84 33.21 19.93 10.60
N HIS A 85 33.30 18.75 11.19
CA HIS A 85 34.08 18.51 12.40
C HIS A 85 34.54 17.04 12.47
N LYS A 86 35.79 16.80 12.91
CA LYS A 86 36.36 15.46 13.09
C LYS A 86 37.44 15.49 14.19
N GLU A 87 37.04 15.60 15.45
CA GLU A 87 37.97 15.56 16.60
C GLU A 87 37.28 14.94 17.83
N ALA A 88 38.07 14.59 18.86
CA ALA A 88 37.57 14.16 20.17
C ALA A 88 36.53 13.01 20.17
N GLY A 89 36.60 12.09 19.20
CA GLY A 89 35.67 10.96 19.13
C GLY A 89 34.34 11.27 18.46
N VAL A 90 34.22 12.41 17.76
CA VAL A 90 33.01 12.83 17.05
C VAL A 90 33.33 13.16 15.59
N LEU A 91 32.44 12.77 14.69
CA LEU A 91 32.44 13.15 13.27
C LEU A 91 31.11 13.84 12.96
N VAL A 92 31.14 15.10 12.50
CA VAL A 92 29.93 15.84 12.10
C VAL A 92 29.93 16.00 10.59
N LEU A 93 28.85 15.53 9.97
CA LEU A 93 28.55 15.66 8.55
C LEU A 93 27.46 16.73 8.37
N SER A 94 27.75 17.76 7.59
CA SER A 94 26.77 18.77 7.20
C SER A 94 26.16 18.40 5.85
N SER A 95 24.85 18.54 5.75
CA SER A 95 24.06 18.36 4.52
C SER A 95 24.19 19.57 3.60
N VAL A 96 23.88 19.40 2.31
CA VAL A 96 23.69 20.54 1.38
C VAL A 96 22.57 21.46 1.87
N ASN A 97 21.56 20.91 2.51
CA ASN A 97 20.58 21.66 3.26
C ASN A 97 21.13 21.96 4.66
N GLU A 98 21.51 23.22 4.90
CA GLU A 98 22.15 23.67 6.15
C GLU A 98 21.31 23.40 7.42
N ASP A 99 20.01 23.18 7.26
CA ASP A 99 19.14 22.76 8.36
C ASP A 99 19.53 21.38 8.90
N TYR A 100 20.13 20.49 8.11
CA TYR A 100 20.40 19.11 8.50
C TYR A 100 21.87 18.82 8.79
N LYS A 101 22.12 18.08 9.86
CA LYS A 101 23.45 17.59 10.25
C LYS A 101 23.36 16.17 10.77
N LEU A 102 24.39 15.37 10.51
CA LEU A 102 24.58 14.06 11.11
C LEU A 102 25.78 14.10 12.04
N GLN A 103 25.57 13.80 13.31
CA GLN A 103 26.64 13.64 14.29
C GLN A 103 26.87 12.15 14.53
N VAL A 104 28.08 11.69 14.21
CA VAL A 104 28.52 10.33 14.47
C VAL A 104 29.40 10.33 15.72
N THR A 105 28.93 9.70 16.80
CA THR A 105 29.71 9.44 18.00
C THR A 105 30.52 8.16 17.81
N ALA A 106 31.82 8.19 18.11
CA ALA A 106 32.71 7.08 17.81
C ALA A 106 32.67 5.95 18.83
N ASN A 107 32.55 6.22 20.13
CA ASN A 107 32.53 5.18 21.17
C ASN A 107 31.58 5.54 22.33
N PRO A 108 30.43 4.85 22.47
CA PRO A 108 29.90 3.84 21.54
C PRO A 108 29.51 4.45 20.19
N PHE A 109 29.48 3.63 19.13
CA PHE A 109 29.01 4.05 17.81
C PHE A 109 27.54 4.48 17.86
N GLN A 110 27.25 5.71 17.46
CA GLN A 110 25.89 6.24 17.37
C GLN A 110 25.83 7.24 16.22
N VAL A 111 24.67 7.36 15.57
CA VAL A 111 24.41 8.43 14.59
C VAL A 111 23.21 9.24 15.04
N GLU A 112 23.34 10.56 15.13
CA GLU A 112 22.25 11.49 15.44
C GLU A 112 21.98 12.36 14.23
N LEU A 113 20.73 12.38 13.79
CA LEU A 113 20.27 13.22 12.70
C LEU A 113 19.53 14.43 13.27
N GLN A 114 20.11 15.60 13.06
CA GLN A 114 19.64 16.88 13.58
C GLN A 114 18.98 17.71 12.48
N SER A 115 17.94 18.46 12.85
CA SER A 115 17.30 19.48 12.01
C SER A 115 17.23 20.79 12.79
N LYS A 116 17.80 21.88 12.27
CA LYS A 116 17.89 23.20 12.91
C LYS A 116 18.47 23.16 14.34
N GLY A 117 19.41 22.24 14.57
CA GLY A 117 20.07 22.05 15.86
C GLY A 117 19.32 21.15 16.86
N GLU A 118 18.14 20.65 16.51
CA GLU A 118 17.39 19.69 17.32
C GLU A 118 17.59 18.26 16.79
N THR A 119 17.87 17.30 17.67
CA THR A 119 17.92 15.88 17.29
C THR A 119 16.51 15.40 16.96
N VAL A 120 16.30 14.93 15.73
CA VAL A 120 15.02 14.38 15.27
C VAL A 120 15.00 12.86 15.43
N MET A 121 16.12 12.21 15.10
CA MET A 121 16.28 10.76 15.16
C MET A 121 17.70 10.41 15.59
N SER A 122 17.84 9.38 16.42
CA SER A 122 19.13 8.76 16.73
C SER A 122 19.10 7.30 16.31
N MET A 123 20.20 6.79 15.78
CA MET A 123 20.41 5.37 15.46
C MET A 123 21.45 4.80 16.43
N ASN A 124 21.17 3.61 16.94
CA ASN A 124 22.00 2.89 17.92
C ASN A 124 22.17 3.61 19.27
N SER A 125 21.23 4.48 19.65
CA SER A 125 21.26 5.22 20.92
C SER A 125 21.06 4.32 22.14
N ASN A 126 20.36 3.20 22.00
CA ASN A 126 20.23 2.18 23.04
C ASN A 126 21.32 1.10 22.95
N GLY A 127 22.25 1.22 21.99
CA GLY A 127 23.35 0.29 21.79
C GLY A 127 22.92 -1.09 21.28
N LEU A 128 21.78 -1.18 20.58
CA LEU A 128 21.19 -2.45 20.13
C LEU A 128 21.56 -2.85 18.70
N LEU A 129 22.54 -2.16 18.08
CA LEU A 129 23.17 -2.61 16.83
C LEU A 129 23.67 -4.05 17.03
N TYR A 130 23.18 -4.93 16.18
CA TYR A 130 23.47 -6.35 16.18
C TYR A 130 23.77 -6.80 14.75
N PHE A 131 24.87 -7.49 14.57
CA PHE A 131 25.32 -7.94 13.27
C PHE A 131 26.04 -9.28 13.43
N GLU A 132 25.37 -10.38 13.09
CA GLU A 132 25.96 -11.71 13.12
C GLU A 132 26.87 -11.88 11.91
N HIS A 133 28.17 -11.72 12.08
CA HIS A 133 29.16 -11.89 11.01
C HIS A 133 29.17 -13.32 10.46
N LEU A 134 29.44 -13.46 9.17
CA LEU A 134 29.57 -14.77 8.53
C LEU A 134 30.71 -15.57 9.15
N GLN A 135 30.44 -16.83 9.48
CA GLN A 135 31.43 -17.77 10.03
C GLN A 135 31.60 -18.97 9.11
N PRO A 136 32.78 -19.63 9.07
CA PRO A 136 32.91 -20.89 8.37
C PRO A 136 32.07 -21.98 9.06
N PRO A 137 31.54 -22.96 8.30
CA PRO A 137 30.82 -24.09 8.85
C PRO A 137 31.61 -24.79 9.96
N PRO A 138 30.96 -25.39 10.97
CA PRO A 138 31.64 -26.07 12.06
C PRO A 138 32.60 -27.18 11.59
N SER A 139 32.32 -27.83 10.45
CA SER A 139 33.16 -28.88 9.84
C SER A 139 34.52 -28.37 9.34
N ASP A 140 34.63 -27.08 9.02
CA ASP A 140 35.80 -26.50 8.35
C ASP A 140 36.72 -25.75 9.31
N ARG A 141 36.39 -25.75 10.61
CA ARG A 141 37.20 -25.11 11.66
C ARG A 141 38.44 -25.96 11.92
N LYS A 142 39.62 -25.48 11.51
CA LYS A 142 40.90 -26.10 11.91
C LYS A 142 41.07 -26.01 13.44
N PRO A 143 41.51 -27.08 14.12
CA PRO A 143 41.85 -27.01 15.53
C PRO A 143 43.09 -26.13 15.70
N THR A 144 42.91 -24.96 16.32
CA THR A 144 44.01 -24.15 16.85
C THR A 144 44.17 -24.47 18.34
N ALA A 145 45.39 -24.32 18.88
CA ALA A 145 45.73 -24.66 20.26
C ALA A 145 44.91 -23.89 21.35
N GLN A 146 44.06 -22.93 20.98
CA GLN A 146 43.10 -22.26 21.86
C GLN A 146 41.71 -22.92 21.90
N ASN A 147 41.41 -23.86 20.99
CA ASN A 147 40.11 -24.54 20.90
C ASN A 147 40.03 -25.84 21.70
N GLU A 148 41.13 -26.31 22.31
CA GLU A 148 41.12 -27.51 23.16
C GLU A 148 40.47 -27.26 24.53
N GLU A 149 40.47 -26.03 25.04
CA GLU A 149 39.78 -25.69 26.30
C GLU A 149 38.28 -25.36 26.13
N ALA A 150 37.82 -25.09 24.89
CA ALA A 150 36.42 -24.73 24.60
C ALA A 150 35.55 -25.91 24.12
N ALA A 151 36.15 -27.07 23.86
CA ALA A 151 35.46 -28.30 23.45
C ALA A 151 34.97 -29.10 24.68
N SER A 152 34.20 -28.47 25.56
CA SER A 152 33.34 -29.19 26.52
C SER A 152 31.97 -29.45 25.88
N ASP A 153 31.28 -30.54 26.24
CA ASP A 153 29.92 -30.86 25.75
C ASP A 153 28.95 -29.66 25.85
N SER A 154 29.17 -28.77 26.84
CA SER A 154 28.37 -27.57 27.06
C SER A 154 28.38 -26.53 25.93
N SER A 155 29.42 -26.51 25.06
CA SER A 155 29.50 -25.54 23.96
C SER A 155 28.76 -26.02 22.71
N LYS A 156 28.68 -27.34 22.48
CA LYS A 156 27.81 -27.94 21.45
C LYS A 156 26.35 -27.88 21.86
N GLU A 157 26.02 -28.20 23.11
CA GLU A 157 24.66 -28.07 23.65
C GLU A 157 24.15 -26.63 23.53
N LYS A 158 24.97 -25.61 23.82
CA LYS A 158 24.60 -24.20 23.62
C LYS A 158 24.37 -23.79 22.16
N GLN A 159 25.07 -24.39 21.19
CA GLN A 159 24.88 -24.07 19.76
C GLN A 159 23.61 -24.70 19.20
N GLU A 160 23.31 -25.94 19.59
CA GLU A 160 22.04 -26.61 19.27
C GLU A 160 20.86 -25.90 19.93
N ASP A 161 20.98 -25.51 21.21
CA ASP A 161 19.96 -24.73 21.93
C ASP A 161 19.68 -23.37 21.28
N LEU A 162 20.65 -22.75 20.61
CA LEU A 162 20.53 -21.44 19.95
C LEU A 162 20.14 -21.52 18.46
N GLY A 163 20.03 -22.73 17.90
CA GLY A 163 19.62 -22.96 16.52
C GLY A 163 20.51 -22.30 15.47
N LEU A 164 21.81 -22.16 15.73
CA LEU A 164 22.71 -21.31 14.94
C LEU A 164 22.94 -21.82 13.51
N TRP A 165 23.02 -23.15 13.35
CA TRP A 165 23.31 -23.80 12.07
C TRP A 165 22.16 -24.69 11.61
N GLN A 166 21.43 -25.25 12.56
CA GLN A 166 20.27 -26.10 12.33
C GLN A 166 19.20 -25.71 13.33
N GLU A 167 17.96 -25.59 12.87
CA GLU A 167 16.82 -25.23 13.71
C GLU A 167 15.63 -26.10 13.33
N LYS A 168 14.94 -26.62 14.34
CA LYS A 168 13.76 -27.46 14.14
C LYS A 168 12.51 -26.67 14.48
N PHE A 169 11.60 -26.55 13.51
CA PHE A 169 10.26 -25.98 13.71
C PHE A 169 9.20 -27.05 13.41
N GLY A 170 8.56 -27.57 14.45
CA GLY A 170 7.67 -28.73 14.32
C GLY A 170 8.42 -29.94 13.73
N SER A 171 7.98 -30.41 12.56
CA SER A 171 8.61 -31.49 11.78
C SER A 171 9.68 -31.02 10.79
N PHE A 172 9.85 -29.71 10.61
CA PHE A 172 10.76 -29.15 9.61
C PHE A 172 12.13 -28.90 10.23
N LEU A 173 13.17 -29.29 9.50
CA LEU A 173 14.56 -29.00 9.85
C LEU A 173 15.07 -27.94 8.87
N ASP A 174 15.30 -26.73 9.37
CA ASP A 174 16.01 -25.68 8.67
C ASP A 174 17.51 -25.85 8.91
N ILE A 175 18.30 -26.09 7.86
CA ILE A 175 19.76 -26.05 7.96
C ILE A 175 20.25 -24.82 7.19
N LYS A 176 20.81 -23.88 7.95
CA LYS A 176 21.33 -22.60 7.50
C LYS A 176 22.69 -22.81 6.84
N ALA A 177 22.75 -22.79 5.50
CA ALA A 177 24.01 -23.03 4.79
C ALA A 177 25.12 -22.03 5.15
N HIS A 178 24.72 -20.86 5.67
CA HIS A 178 25.61 -19.74 5.98
C HIS A 178 25.62 -19.39 7.48
N GLY A 179 25.03 -20.26 8.31
CA GLY A 179 24.98 -20.08 9.76
C GLY A 179 24.15 -18.86 10.18
N PRO A 180 24.46 -18.25 11.34
CA PRO A 180 23.75 -17.08 11.84
C PRO A 180 24.14 -15.82 11.06
N THR A 181 23.15 -15.12 10.47
CA THR A 181 23.38 -13.95 9.61
C THR A 181 22.51 -12.75 9.94
N SER A 182 21.82 -12.75 11.09
CA SER A 182 20.84 -11.72 11.39
C SER A 182 21.48 -10.35 11.63
N VAL A 183 20.74 -9.31 11.26
CA VAL A 183 21.13 -7.91 11.42
C VAL A 183 20.02 -7.14 12.13
N GLY A 184 20.35 -6.12 12.89
CA GLY A 184 19.36 -5.30 13.55
C GLY A 184 19.95 -4.06 14.20
N VAL A 185 19.12 -3.05 14.40
CA VAL A 185 19.51 -1.78 15.02
C VAL A 185 18.29 -1.06 15.57
N ASP A 186 18.50 -0.28 16.63
CA ASP A 186 17.47 0.61 17.19
C ASP A 186 17.56 2.03 16.64
N PHE A 187 16.39 2.67 16.58
CA PHE A 187 16.21 4.09 16.31
C PHE A 187 15.40 4.72 17.43
N SER A 188 15.82 5.87 17.92
CA SER A 188 15.05 6.71 18.85
C SER A 188 14.47 7.91 18.10
N LEU A 189 13.15 8.03 18.11
CA LEU A 189 12.36 9.08 17.46
C LEU A 189 12.00 10.17 18.47
N HIS A 190 12.69 11.32 18.40
CA HIS A 190 12.63 12.35 19.44
C HIS A 190 11.40 13.26 19.31
N GLY A 191 10.63 13.33 20.39
CA GLY A 191 9.38 14.10 20.46
C GLY A 191 8.22 13.46 19.71
N TYR A 192 8.33 12.18 19.35
CA TYR A 192 7.28 11.40 18.70
C TYR A 192 6.69 10.38 19.67
N ASP A 193 5.36 10.29 19.69
CA ASP A 193 4.55 9.29 20.38
C ASP A 193 3.55 8.57 19.46
N HIS A 194 3.38 9.03 18.21
CA HIS A 194 2.49 8.43 17.22
C HIS A 194 3.30 7.85 16.06
N VAL A 195 3.21 6.53 15.89
CA VAL A 195 3.89 5.79 14.82
C VAL A 195 2.90 4.90 14.05
N TYR A 196 3.11 4.79 12.75
CA TYR A 196 2.21 4.14 11.78
C TYR A 196 3.01 3.33 10.74
N GLY A 197 2.31 2.54 9.94
CA GLY A 197 2.88 1.87 8.77
C GLY A 197 3.12 0.39 9.03
N ILE A 198 4.24 -0.12 8.50
CA ILE A 198 4.64 -1.54 8.50
C ILE A 198 3.51 -2.53 8.16
N PRO A 199 2.64 -2.28 7.16
CA PRO A 199 1.61 -3.24 6.81
C PRO A 199 2.28 -4.55 6.32
N GLN A 200 1.63 -5.71 6.45
CA GLN A 200 0.22 -5.90 6.74
C GLN A 200 -0.04 -6.61 8.08
N HIS A 201 -0.81 -5.95 8.95
CA HIS A 201 -1.32 -6.52 10.20
C HIS A 201 -2.81 -6.22 10.35
N THR A 202 -3.53 -7.14 10.97
CA THR A 202 -4.94 -6.94 11.30
C THR A 202 -5.04 -6.25 12.65
N GLU A 203 -4.52 -5.03 12.74
CA GLU A 203 -4.36 -4.27 13.98
C GLU A 203 -4.79 -2.80 13.79
N THR A 204 -4.82 -2.05 14.89
CA THR A 204 -5.10 -0.61 14.92
C THR A 204 -4.17 0.20 14.03
N LEU A 205 -4.64 1.38 13.62
CA LEU A 205 -3.90 2.34 12.80
C LEU A 205 -2.59 2.77 13.48
N LEU A 206 -2.68 3.12 14.76
CA LEU A 206 -1.52 3.40 15.60
C LEU A 206 -0.85 2.10 15.99
N LEU A 207 0.46 2.03 15.76
CA LEU A 207 1.25 0.88 16.19
C LEU A 207 1.37 0.90 17.71
N LYS A 208 1.09 -0.25 18.31
CA LYS A 208 1.16 -0.43 19.77
C LYS A 208 2.59 -0.67 20.22
N ASN A 209 2.85 -0.37 21.49
CA ASN A 209 4.06 -0.86 22.15
C ASN A 209 4.13 -2.41 22.07
N THR A 210 5.36 -2.91 22.07
CA THR A 210 5.65 -4.35 22.04
C THR A 210 6.35 -4.84 23.30
N SER A 211 6.55 -3.97 24.29
CA SER A 211 7.18 -4.32 25.57
C SER A 211 6.36 -5.31 26.41
N ASP A 212 5.04 -5.34 26.21
CA ASP A 212 4.07 -6.18 26.90
C ASP A 212 3.60 -7.40 26.08
N GLY A 213 4.18 -7.64 24.89
CA GLY A 213 3.75 -8.72 24.01
C GLY A 213 4.71 -9.01 22.86
N ASP A 214 4.17 -9.48 21.74
CA ASP A 214 4.97 -9.82 20.57
C ASP A 214 5.42 -8.57 19.79
N ALA A 215 6.54 -8.72 19.08
CA ALA A 215 6.98 -7.75 18.08
C ALA A 215 6.03 -7.78 16.87
N TYR A 216 5.94 -6.68 16.13
CA TYR A 216 5.38 -6.74 14.79
C TYR A 216 6.27 -7.59 13.90
N ARG A 217 5.69 -8.52 13.15
CA ARG A 217 6.41 -9.42 12.25
C ARG A 217 6.05 -9.11 10.79
N LEU A 218 7.08 -9.02 9.96
CA LEU A 218 7.02 -8.83 8.52
C LEU A 218 7.57 -10.10 7.85
N TYR A 219 6.67 -11.02 7.58
CA TYR A 219 6.91 -12.28 6.90
C TYR A 219 5.61 -12.67 6.21
N ASN A 220 5.64 -12.73 4.88
CA ASN A 220 4.44 -12.93 4.08
C ASN A 220 3.90 -14.36 4.28
N LEU A 221 2.73 -14.49 4.87
CA LEU A 221 2.15 -15.77 5.29
C LEU A 221 0.69 -15.90 4.88
N ASP A 222 0.31 -17.13 4.52
CA ASP A 222 -1.07 -17.51 4.27
C ASP A 222 -1.79 -17.81 5.59
N ILE A 223 -2.30 -16.76 6.24
CA ILE A 223 -3.03 -16.87 7.50
C ILE A 223 -4.54 -16.86 7.23
N PHE A 224 -5.08 -18.03 6.90
CA PHE A 224 -6.52 -18.21 6.70
C PHE A 224 -7.32 -17.79 7.94
N GLY A 225 -8.31 -16.91 7.78
CA GLY A 225 -9.15 -16.43 8.89
C GLY A 225 -8.34 -15.74 9.99
N HIS A 226 -7.39 -14.90 9.58
CA HIS A 226 -6.47 -14.19 10.46
C HIS A 226 -7.18 -13.49 11.62
N LYS A 227 -6.62 -13.57 12.82
CA LYS A 227 -7.17 -12.92 14.01
C LYS A 227 -7.04 -11.39 13.91
N ILE A 228 -7.99 -10.70 14.52
CA ILE A 228 -7.90 -9.25 14.74
C ILE A 228 -7.05 -8.95 15.98
N HIS A 229 -6.42 -7.78 15.98
CA HIS A 229 -5.50 -7.28 17.00
C HIS A 229 -4.30 -8.21 17.23
N ASP A 230 -3.69 -8.67 16.12
CA ASP A 230 -2.55 -9.57 16.10
C ASP A 230 -1.38 -8.96 15.31
N LYS A 231 -0.16 -9.25 15.78
CA LYS A 231 1.11 -8.67 15.29
C LYS A 231 1.92 -9.64 14.40
N ILE A 232 1.44 -10.87 14.19
CA ILE A 232 2.15 -11.95 13.48
C ILE A 232 2.50 -11.69 12.01
N GLY A 233 1.88 -10.68 11.38
CA GLY A 233 2.00 -10.42 9.95
C GLY A 233 1.15 -11.39 9.13
N ILE A 234 0.61 -10.92 8.02
CA ILE A 234 -0.20 -11.74 7.11
C ILE A 234 0.42 -11.74 5.72
N TYR A 235 -0.30 -11.41 4.66
CA TYR A 235 0.10 -11.78 3.29
C TYR A 235 1.19 -10.88 2.68
N GLY A 236 1.32 -9.63 3.12
CA GLY A 236 2.26 -8.65 2.56
C GLY A 236 3.06 -7.89 3.60
N SER A 237 4.18 -7.32 3.18
CA SER A 237 5.14 -6.62 4.04
C SER A 237 5.69 -5.37 3.36
N VAL A 238 5.41 -4.17 3.87
CA VAL A 238 6.09 -2.93 3.45
C VAL A 238 6.86 -2.38 4.65
N PRO A 239 8.20 -2.51 4.72
CA PRO A 239 8.99 -2.13 5.89
C PRO A 239 9.24 -0.60 5.97
N LEU A 240 8.16 0.18 5.92
CA LEU A 240 8.13 1.63 6.09
C LEU A 240 7.38 1.97 7.38
N LEU A 241 8.05 2.62 8.33
CA LEU A 241 7.45 3.18 9.53
C LEU A 241 7.41 4.71 9.42
N LEU A 242 6.27 5.30 9.76
CA LEU A 242 6.07 6.74 9.83
C LEU A 242 5.94 7.19 11.28
N ALA A 243 6.49 8.35 11.61
CA ALA A 243 6.37 8.98 12.92
C ALA A 243 5.82 10.40 12.74
N HIS A 244 4.75 10.74 13.46
CA HIS A 244 4.06 12.01 13.28
C HIS A 244 3.94 12.81 14.59
N LYS A 245 4.04 14.13 14.48
CA LYS A 245 3.74 15.13 15.50
C LYS A 245 3.30 16.44 14.81
N PRO A 246 2.66 17.40 15.50
CA PRO A 246 1.94 18.51 14.86
C PRO A 246 2.67 19.29 13.76
N ASN A 247 3.99 19.40 13.84
CA ASN A 247 4.80 20.20 12.92
C ASN A 247 5.80 19.36 12.10
N ARG A 248 5.78 18.03 12.21
CA ARG A 248 6.75 17.17 11.51
C ARG A 248 6.29 15.73 11.38
N THR A 249 6.45 15.19 10.18
CA THR A 249 6.44 13.74 9.90
C THR A 249 7.84 13.31 9.50
N SER A 250 8.29 12.17 10.03
CA SER A 250 9.54 11.50 9.64
C SER A 250 9.25 10.05 9.29
N GLY A 251 10.14 9.40 8.54
CA GLY A 251 9.98 8.01 8.14
C GLY A 251 11.28 7.20 8.21
N ILE A 252 11.15 5.91 8.50
CA ILE A 252 12.22 4.91 8.42
C ILE A 252 11.79 3.86 7.41
N PHE A 253 12.49 3.77 6.29
CA PHE A 253 12.32 2.69 5.31
C PHE A 253 13.48 1.71 5.44
N TRP A 254 13.19 0.53 5.97
CA TRP A 254 14.14 -0.55 6.21
C TRP A 254 14.15 -1.51 5.01
N LEU A 255 15.10 -1.35 4.08
CA LEU A 255 15.15 -2.11 2.85
C LEU A 255 15.77 -3.51 3.08
N ASN A 256 14.96 -4.42 3.63
CA ASN A 256 15.32 -5.82 3.85
C ASN A 256 14.13 -6.74 3.53
N SER A 257 14.37 -7.81 2.78
CA SER A 257 13.34 -8.75 2.32
C SER A 257 13.26 -10.06 3.10
N SER A 258 14.13 -10.25 4.09
CA SER A 258 14.05 -11.40 4.99
C SER A 258 12.99 -11.20 6.06
N GLU A 259 12.68 -12.27 6.80
CA GLU A 259 11.84 -12.17 7.99
C GLU A 259 12.34 -11.04 8.90
N THR A 260 11.45 -10.11 9.22
CA THR A 260 11.81 -8.93 10.01
C THR A 260 10.86 -8.76 11.18
N LEU A 261 11.42 -8.53 12.37
CA LEU A 261 10.69 -8.18 13.58
C LEU A 261 10.93 -6.70 13.91
N VAL A 262 9.88 -6.03 14.38
CA VAL A 262 9.91 -4.62 14.80
C VAL A 262 9.38 -4.51 16.23
N ASP A 263 10.26 -4.15 17.16
CA ASP A 263 9.88 -3.81 18.53
C ASP A 263 9.68 -2.29 18.66
N ILE A 264 8.65 -1.87 19.40
CA ILE A 264 8.28 -0.46 19.59
C ILE A 264 8.08 -0.19 21.07
N SER A 265 8.65 0.91 21.57
CA SER A 265 8.53 1.33 22.96
C SER A 265 8.50 2.86 23.07
N THR A 266 7.36 3.41 23.45
CA THR A 266 7.21 4.85 23.71
C THR A 266 7.35 5.16 25.20
N LYS A 267 8.23 6.10 25.54
CA LYS A 267 8.50 6.55 26.91
C LYS A 267 8.56 8.08 27.01
N ALA A 268 8.33 8.63 28.20
CA ALA A 268 8.52 10.05 28.48
C ALA A 268 9.96 10.31 28.96
N VAL A 269 10.65 11.28 28.35
CA VAL A 269 12.02 11.68 28.71
C VAL A 269 12.10 13.17 28.99
N ALA A 270 13.06 13.61 29.82
CA ALA A 270 13.28 15.02 30.06
C ALA A 270 13.77 15.74 28.79
N GLU A 271 13.22 16.92 28.50
CA GLU A 271 13.60 17.74 27.36
C GLU A 271 15.09 18.12 27.44
N HIS A 272 15.85 17.76 26.41
CA HIS A 272 17.26 18.12 26.31
C HIS A 272 17.40 19.48 25.62
N THR A 273 17.57 20.55 26.41
CA THR A 273 17.86 21.89 25.90
C THR A 273 19.37 22.15 25.92
N PRO A 274 20.03 22.43 24.79
CA PRO A 274 21.41 22.88 24.80
C PRO A 274 21.47 24.27 25.47
N SER A 275 22.35 24.46 26.46
CA SER A 275 22.61 25.74 27.15
C SER A 275 21.51 26.26 28.10
N ARG A 276 21.48 25.79 29.37
CA ARG A 276 20.95 26.56 30.54
C ARG A 276 21.69 26.20 31.84
N SER A 277 21.69 27.12 32.80
CA SER A 277 22.36 26.98 34.11
C SER A 277 21.66 25.97 35.03
N ALA A 278 22.39 25.41 36.00
CA ALA A 278 21.92 24.36 36.92
C ALA A 278 20.63 24.68 37.70
N ALA A 279 20.27 25.96 37.84
CA ALA A 279 19.07 26.41 38.56
C ALA A 279 17.75 26.28 37.76
N GLU A 280 17.81 26.10 36.43
CA GLU A 280 16.61 25.97 35.58
C GLU A 280 16.24 24.51 35.24
N THR A 281 17.10 23.56 35.60
CA THR A 281 16.91 22.10 35.41
C THR A 281 15.67 21.54 36.13
N ALA A 282 15.14 22.24 37.13
CA ALA A 282 14.00 21.82 37.93
C ALA A 282 12.62 21.96 37.23
N LYS A 283 12.56 22.49 35.99
CA LYS A 283 11.34 22.63 35.18
C LYS A 283 11.48 21.98 33.79
N GLN A 284 12.23 20.88 33.67
CA GLN A 284 12.33 20.17 32.40
C GLN A 284 10.96 19.59 32.01
N ARG A 285 10.46 19.98 30.83
CA ARG A 285 9.25 19.40 30.26
C ARG A 285 9.55 17.95 29.89
N ALA A 286 8.63 17.02 30.16
CA ALA A 286 8.72 15.68 29.63
C ALA A 286 8.27 15.70 28.16
N VAL A 287 9.07 15.11 27.27
CA VAL A 287 8.81 14.98 25.83
C VAL A 287 8.77 13.49 25.51
N PRO A 288 7.86 13.03 24.63
CA PRO A 288 7.85 11.62 24.24
C PRO A 288 9.10 11.23 23.45
N LEU A 289 9.53 9.99 23.61
CA LEU A 289 10.57 9.34 22.84
C LEU A 289 10.08 7.95 22.46
N THR A 290 9.97 7.68 21.16
CA THR A 290 9.60 6.35 20.66
C THR A 290 10.86 5.64 20.18
N ASP A 291 11.22 4.54 20.83
CA ASP A 291 12.28 3.63 20.39
C ASP A 291 11.68 2.57 19.46
N VAL A 292 12.30 2.37 18.31
CA VAL A 292 11.94 1.35 17.30
C VAL A 292 13.16 0.50 17.02
N ARG A 293 13.05 -0.82 17.16
CA ARG A 293 14.14 -1.76 16.87
C ARG A 293 13.76 -2.70 15.75
N TRP A 294 14.57 -2.68 14.68
CA TRP A 294 14.43 -3.57 13.53
C TRP A 294 15.37 -4.76 13.66
N MET A 295 14.89 -5.96 13.36
CA MET A 295 15.65 -7.20 13.46
C MET A 295 15.31 -8.11 12.29
N SER A 296 16.22 -8.23 11.32
CA SER A 296 16.05 -9.06 10.12
C SER A 296 16.93 -10.31 10.17
N GLU A 297 16.43 -11.41 9.64
CA GLU A 297 17.12 -12.70 9.66
C GLU A 297 18.42 -12.75 8.82
N SER A 298 18.47 -12.00 7.72
CA SER A 298 19.64 -11.96 6.85
C SER A 298 19.80 -10.61 6.12
N GLY A 299 20.66 -10.57 5.11
CA GLY A 299 20.94 -9.37 4.32
C GLY A 299 21.87 -8.39 5.04
N ILE A 300 21.87 -7.17 4.52
CA ILE A 300 22.58 -6.03 5.11
C ILE A 300 21.61 -5.14 5.91
N ILE A 301 22.16 -4.21 6.68
CA ILE A 301 21.42 -3.04 7.14
C ILE A 301 21.43 -2.04 5.99
N ASP A 302 20.29 -1.76 5.38
CA ASP A 302 20.09 -0.73 4.35
C ASP A 302 18.84 0.06 4.72
N VAL A 303 19.03 1.28 5.22
CA VAL A 303 17.94 2.10 5.76
C VAL A 303 17.92 3.46 5.11
N PHE A 304 16.73 3.93 4.77
CA PHE A 304 16.48 5.30 4.33
C PHE A 304 15.72 6.05 5.42
N LEU A 305 16.25 7.20 5.82
CA LEU A 305 15.64 8.12 6.76
C LEU A 305 14.99 9.25 5.95
N LEU A 306 13.67 9.32 6.01
CA LEU A 306 12.84 10.27 5.27
C LEU A 306 12.50 11.45 6.20
N MET A 307 12.97 12.65 5.89
CA MET A 307 12.93 13.77 6.86
C MET A 307 11.73 14.71 6.74
N GLY A 308 10.81 14.44 5.81
CA GLY A 308 9.61 15.24 5.59
C GLY A 308 9.95 16.68 5.17
N PRO A 309 9.32 17.72 5.76
CA PRO A 309 8.68 17.69 7.09
C PRO A 309 7.17 17.35 7.08
N THR A 310 6.47 17.37 5.96
CA THR A 310 5.04 17.01 5.90
C THR A 310 4.83 15.54 5.55
N ALA A 311 3.62 15.01 5.77
CA ALA A 311 3.27 13.66 5.33
C ALA A 311 3.40 13.50 3.81
N PHE A 312 3.00 14.51 3.04
CA PHE A 312 3.12 14.52 1.58
C PHE A 312 4.58 14.52 1.11
N ASP A 313 5.48 15.21 1.83
CA ASP A 313 6.92 15.12 1.56
C ASP A 313 7.44 13.69 1.77
N ILE A 314 7.00 13.02 2.83
CA ILE A 314 7.37 11.62 3.11
C ILE A 314 6.88 10.69 1.99
N PHE A 315 5.63 10.84 1.55
CA PHE A 315 5.09 10.02 0.46
C PHE A 315 5.86 10.24 -0.85
N LYS A 316 6.20 11.49 -1.17
CA LYS A 316 7.03 11.82 -2.32
C LYS A 316 8.44 11.26 -2.21
N GLN A 317 9.07 11.38 -1.04
CA GLN A 317 10.40 10.82 -0.75
C GLN A 317 10.40 9.30 -0.92
N PHE A 318 9.38 8.60 -0.40
CA PHE A 318 9.26 7.15 -0.55
C PHE A 318 8.98 6.73 -2.00
N ALA A 319 8.14 7.47 -2.72
CA ALA A 319 7.84 7.21 -4.12
C ALA A 319 9.02 7.51 -5.06
N GLN A 320 9.88 8.48 -4.73
CA GLN A 320 11.14 8.72 -5.44
C GLN A 320 12.06 7.48 -5.39
N LEU A 321 12.00 6.71 -4.32
CA LEU A 321 12.75 5.47 -4.15
C LEU A 321 12.05 4.28 -4.80
N THR A 322 10.76 4.09 -4.56
CA THR A 322 10.05 2.83 -4.86
C THR A 322 9.07 2.90 -6.05
N GLY A 323 8.82 4.09 -6.57
CA GLY A 323 7.84 4.38 -7.62
C GLY A 323 6.49 4.82 -7.06
N THR A 324 5.61 5.30 -7.96
CA THR A 324 4.25 5.72 -7.64
C THR A 324 3.24 4.62 -7.98
N GLN A 325 2.00 4.78 -7.50
CA GLN A 325 0.88 3.93 -7.90
C GLN A 325 0.74 3.94 -9.43
N ALA A 326 0.69 2.76 -10.06
CA ALA A 326 0.34 2.67 -11.47
C ALA A 326 -1.08 3.20 -11.68
N LEU A 327 -1.27 4.07 -12.68
CA LEU A 327 -2.58 4.59 -13.04
C LEU A 327 -3.49 3.41 -13.45
N PRO A 328 -4.54 3.08 -12.66
CA PRO A 328 -5.39 1.93 -12.96
C PRO A 328 -6.17 2.12 -14.27
N PRO A 329 -6.49 1.05 -15.00
CA PRO A 329 -7.56 1.13 -15.98
C PRO A 329 -8.89 1.43 -15.26
N LEU A 330 -9.69 2.35 -15.80
CA LEU A 330 -10.90 2.89 -15.14
C LEU A 330 -11.88 1.81 -14.70
N PHE A 331 -12.02 0.73 -15.48
CA PHE A 331 -12.91 -0.39 -15.14
C PHE A 331 -12.56 -1.03 -13.79
N SER A 332 -11.28 -1.02 -13.40
CA SER A 332 -10.83 -1.65 -12.15
C SER A 332 -11.17 -0.82 -10.92
N LEU A 333 -11.66 0.40 -11.10
CA LEU A 333 -12.23 1.21 -10.03
C LEU A 333 -13.74 1.00 -9.90
N GLY A 334 -14.39 0.30 -10.83
CA GLY A 334 -15.80 -0.08 -10.73
C GLY A 334 -16.04 -1.14 -9.65
N TYR A 335 -17.23 -1.75 -9.67
CA TYR A 335 -17.52 -2.88 -8.78
C TYR A 335 -17.09 -4.22 -9.42
N HIS A 336 -16.46 -5.06 -8.60
CA HIS A 336 -15.98 -6.39 -8.94
C HIS A 336 -16.82 -7.46 -8.22
N GLN A 337 -17.41 -8.39 -8.99
CA GLN A 337 -18.15 -9.53 -8.45
C GLN A 337 -17.30 -10.81 -8.54
N CYS A 338 -17.11 -11.47 -7.40
CA CYS A 338 -16.35 -12.70 -7.27
C CYS A 338 -17.02 -13.66 -6.28
N ARG A 339 -16.67 -14.95 -6.37
CA ARG A 339 -16.78 -15.97 -5.32
C ARG A 339 -15.92 -17.18 -5.70
N TRP A 340 -15.59 -17.99 -4.72
CA TRP A 340 -15.15 -19.38 -4.91
C TRP A 340 -16.40 -20.28 -4.96
N ASN A 341 -16.79 -20.88 -6.08
CA ASN A 341 -16.50 -20.48 -7.45
C ASN A 341 -17.81 -20.06 -8.15
N TYR A 342 -17.70 -19.39 -9.30
CA TYR A 342 -18.74 -19.51 -10.32
C TYR A 342 -18.55 -20.83 -11.06
N GLU A 343 -19.63 -21.60 -11.19
CA GLU A 343 -19.54 -23.03 -11.51
C GLU A 343 -19.15 -23.30 -12.97
N ASP A 344 -19.71 -22.52 -13.89
CA ASP A 344 -19.54 -22.71 -15.34
C ASP A 344 -19.90 -21.43 -16.13
N GLU A 345 -19.86 -21.52 -17.46
CA GLU A 345 -20.23 -20.42 -18.35
C GLU A 345 -21.68 -19.94 -18.20
N GLN A 346 -22.60 -20.83 -17.82
CA GLN A 346 -24.01 -20.49 -17.66
C GLN A 346 -24.25 -19.73 -16.36
N ASP A 347 -23.57 -20.12 -15.28
CA ASP A 347 -23.58 -19.40 -14.02
C ASP A 347 -23.02 -17.97 -14.19
N VAL A 348 -21.88 -17.83 -14.87
CA VAL A 348 -21.33 -16.51 -15.24
C VAL A 348 -22.37 -15.66 -16.00
N LYS A 349 -23.05 -16.26 -16.98
CA LYS A 349 -24.07 -15.58 -17.77
C LYS A 349 -25.31 -15.23 -16.94
N ALA A 350 -25.72 -16.08 -16.01
CA ALA A 350 -26.85 -15.85 -15.12
C ALA A 350 -26.57 -14.71 -14.13
N VAL A 351 -25.36 -14.65 -13.58
CA VAL A 351 -24.90 -13.56 -12.71
C VAL A 351 -24.84 -12.24 -13.49
N ASP A 352 -24.23 -12.22 -14.68
CA ASP A 352 -24.22 -11.05 -15.58
C ASP A 352 -25.63 -10.53 -15.87
N ALA A 353 -26.57 -11.44 -16.17
CA ALA A 353 -27.97 -11.09 -16.38
C ALA A 353 -28.66 -10.60 -15.10
N GLY A 354 -28.29 -11.14 -13.93
CA GLY A 354 -28.81 -10.73 -12.63
C GLY A 354 -28.49 -9.27 -12.31
N PHE A 355 -27.27 -8.80 -12.57
CA PHE A 355 -26.92 -7.39 -12.41
C PHE A 355 -27.76 -6.47 -13.30
N ASP A 356 -27.94 -6.84 -14.58
CA ASP A 356 -28.78 -6.06 -15.50
C ASP A 356 -30.26 -6.06 -15.08
N ALA A 357 -30.79 -7.21 -14.65
CA ALA A 357 -32.18 -7.36 -14.23
C ALA A 357 -32.51 -6.54 -12.98
N HIS A 358 -31.53 -6.39 -12.08
CA HIS A 358 -31.69 -5.64 -10.83
C HIS A 358 -31.13 -4.22 -10.92
N ASP A 359 -30.75 -3.70 -12.09
CA ASP A 359 -30.17 -2.36 -12.27
C ASP A 359 -28.98 -2.06 -11.31
N ILE A 360 -28.11 -3.06 -11.13
CA ILE A 360 -26.89 -2.92 -10.33
C ILE A 360 -25.70 -2.89 -11.30
N PRO A 361 -24.90 -1.81 -11.31
CA PRO A 361 -23.74 -1.74 -12.19
C PRO A 361 -22.57 -2.58 -11.66
N TYR A 362 -21.83 -3.19 -12.57
CA TYR A 362 -20.58 -3.88 -12.26
C TYR A 362 -19.69 -3.96 -13.51
N ASP A 363 -18.37 -4.00 -13.29
CA ASP A 363 -17.39 -4.01 -14.38
C ASP A 363 -16.78 -5.38 -14.61
N VAL A 364 -16.57 -6.16 -13.56
CA VAL A 364 -15.74 -7.37 -13.63
C VAL A 364 -16.41 -8.54 -12.92
N ILE A 365 -16.51 -9.67 -13.63
CA ILE A 365 -16.78 -10.97 -13.01
C ILE A 365 -15.48 -11.76 -12.91
N TRP A 366 -15.31 -12.51 -11.83
CA TRP A 366 -14.07 -13.19 -11.49
C TRP A 366 -14.25 -14.70 -11.50
N LEU A 367 -13.22 -15.41 -11.96
CA LEU A 367 -13.14 -16.87 -11.91
C LEU A 367 -11.98 -17.30 -11.03
N ASP A 368 -12.34 -17.90 -9.90
CA ASP A 368 -11.44 -18.53 -8.95
C ASP A 368 -11.01 -19.93 -9.45
N ILE A 369 -10.26 -20.71 -8.68
CA ILE A 369 -9.44 -21.85 -9.13
C ILE A 369 -10.21 -22.96 -9.86
N GLU A 370 -11.53 -23.12 -9.62
CA GLU A 370 -12.33 -24.17 -10.26
C GLU A 370 -12.57 -23.95 -11.77
N HIS A 371 -12.15 -22.81 -12.34
CA HIS A 371 -12.23 -22.61 -13.80
C HIS A 371 -11.15 -23.36 -14.60
N THR A 372 -10.11 -23.85 -13.92
CA THR A 372 -8.94 -24.50 -14.53
C THR A 372 -9.14 -26.00 -14.74
N ASP A 373 -8.42 -26.62 -15.69
CA ASP A 373 -8.38 -28.09 -15.87
C ASP A 373 -7.56 -28.75 -14.75
N GLY A 374 -8.23 -29.05 -13.63
CA GLY A 374 -7.62 -29.72 -12.47
C GLY A 374 -6.50 -28.90 -11.82
N LYS A 375 -6.70 -27.59 -11.66
CA LYS A 375 -5.75 -26.64 -11.03
C LYS A 375 -4.45 -26.51 -11.82
N ARG A 376 -4.52 -26.71 -13.15
CA ARG A 376 -3.47 -26.35 -14.10
C ARG A 376 -3.75 -24.92 -14.60
N TYR A 377 -2.97 -23.95 -14.14
CA TYR A 377 -3.11 -22.56 -14.60
C TYR A 377 -2.92 -22.43 -16.12
N PHE A 378 -3.37 -21.30 -16.71
CA PHE A 378 -3.38 -21.11 -18.17
C PHE A 378 -4.21 -22.14 -18.97
N THR A 379 -5.07 -22.90 -18.29
CA THR A 379 -6.02 -23.84 -18.91
C THR A 379 -7.46 -23.51 -18.50
N TRP A 380 -8.42 -24.23 -19.08
CA TRP A 380 -9.84 -24.09 -18.79
C TRP A 380 -10.43 -25.49 -18.59
N ASP A 381 -11.28 -25.68 -17.59
CA ASP A 381 -12.02 -26.93 -17.40
C ASP A 381 -12.89 -27.19 -18.64
N LYS A 382 -12.69 -28.35 -19.26
CA LYS A 382 -13.29 -28.68 -20.56
C LYS A 382 -14.77 -29.03 -20.48
N GLN A 383 -15.32 -29.24 -19.29
CA GLN A 383 -16.75 -29.53 -19.10
C GLN A 383 -17.50 -28.26 -18.71
N LYS A 384 -16.96 -27.50 -17.75
CA LYS A 384 -17.55 -26.26 -17.20
C LYS A 384 -17.33 -25.04 -18.10
N PHE A 385 -16.17 -24.94 -18.74
CA PHE A 385 -15.75 -23.81 -19.58
C PHE A 385 -15.34 -24.28 -20.98
N GLN A 386 -16.32 -24.83 -21.72
CA GLN A 386 -16.13 -25.38 -23.07
C GLN A 386 -15.79 -24.32 -24.14
N ASN A 387 -16.30 -23.10 -23.99
CA ASN A 387 -16.20 -21.99 -24.93
C ASN A 387 -15.83 -20.68 -24.22
N PRO A 388 -14.69 -20.59 -23.52
CA PRO A 388 -14.34 -19.45 -22.67
C PRO A 388 -14.17 -18.16 -23.48
N ARG A 389 -13.81 -18.27 -24.77
CA ARG A 389 -13.84 -17.13 -25.70
C ARG A 389 -15.26 -16.60 -25.89
N LYS A 390 -16.26 -17.47 -26.09
CA LYS A 390 -17.67 -17.05 -26.27
C LYS A 390 -18.24 -16.38 -25.02
N MET A 391 -17.88 -16.88 -23.83
CA MET A 391 -18.20 -16.24 -22.56
C MET A 391 -17.59 -14.83 -22.47
N GLN A 392 -16.31 -14.67 -22.85
CA GLN A 392 -15.67 -13.36 -22.91
C GLN A 392 -16.30 -12.45 -23.98
N GLU A 393 -16.70 -12.96 -25.15
CA GLU A 393 -17.44 -12.19 -26.14
C GLU A 393 -18.80 -11.69 -25.61
N HIS A 394 -19.49 -12.50 -24.82
CA HIS A 394 -20.73 -12.11 -24.15
C HIS A 394 -20.49 -10.93 -23.21
N LEU A 395 -19.49 -11.03 -22.33
CA LEU A 395 -19.12 -9.95 -21.40
C LEU A 395 -18.64 -8.70 -22.15
N ARG A 396 -17.87 -8.85 -23.24
CA ARG A 396 -17.40 -7.72 -24.04
C ARG A 396 -18.57 -6.95 -24.69
N LYS A 397 -19.59 -7.64 -25.21
CA LYS A 397 -20.81 -6.99 -25.73
C LYS A 397 -21.56 -6.21 -24.65
N LYS A 398 -21.44 -6.62 -23.39
CA LYS A 398 -21.97 -5.92 -22.22
C LYS A 398 -21.02 -4.83 -21.70
N LYS A 399 -19.86 -4.64 -22.33
CA LYS A 399 -18.78 -3.74 -21.92
C LYS A 399 -18.22 -4.04 -20.53
N ARG A 400 -18.09 -5.33 -20.21
CA ARG A 400 -17.57 -5.87 -18.95
C ARG A 400 -16.28 -6.66 -19.18
N LYS A 401 -15.56 -6.93 -18.11
CA LYS A 401 -14.26 -7.60 -18.10
C LYS A 401 -14.35 -8.91 -17.31
N LEU A 402 -13.33 -9.75 -17.50
CA LEU A 402 -13.15 -11.01 -16.80
C LEU A 402 -11.83 -10.96 -16.05
N VAL A 403 -11.79 -11.41 -14.81
CA VAL A 403 -10.53 -11.71 -14.12
C VAL A 403 -10.46 -13.20 -13.84
N VAL A 404 -9.29 -13.81 -14.04
CA VAL A 404 -9.03 -15.21 -13.73
C VAL A 404 -7.84 -15.33 -12.79
N ILE A 405 -7.90 -16.29 -11.87
CA ILE A 405 -6.82 -16.59 -10.93
C ILE A 405 -5.67 -17.35 -11.61
N VAL A 406 -4.42 -16.97 -11.27
CA VAL A 406 -3.18 -17.60 -11.73
C VAL A 406 -2.16 -17.56 -10.59
N ASP A 407 -1.94 -18.70 -9.94
CA ASP A 407 -1.08 -18.81 -8.76
C ASP A 407 0.32 -19.32 -9.13
N PRO A 408 1.33 -19.18 -8.23
CA PRO A 408 2.72 -19.48 -8.59
C PRO A 408 3.11 -20.95 -8.49
N HIS A 409 2.23 -21.82 -7.98
CA HIS A 409 2.48 -23.24 -7.81
C HIS A 409 2.01 -24.02 -9.05
N ILE A 410 2.89 -24.81 -9.65
CA ILE A 410 2.67 -25.49 -10.92
C ILE A 410 2.49 -26.98 -10.65
N LYS A 411 1.30 -27.51 -10.96
CA LYS A 411 0.99 -28.94 -10.82
C LYS A 411 2.10 -29.82 -11.42
N VAL A 412 2.59 -30.78 -10.65
CA VAL A 412 3.51 -31.82 -11.13
C VAL A 412 2.75 -32.77 -12.04
N ASP A 413 2.90 -32.56 -13.35
CA ASP A 413 2.25 -33.36 -14.38
C ASP A 413 3.06 -33.26 -15.69
N PRO A 414 3.77 -34.31 -16.11
CA PRO A 414 4.54 -34.32 -17.35
C PRO A 414 3.72 -34.03 -18.62
N SER A 415 2.39 -34.23 -18.59
CA SER A 415 1.50 -33.91 -19.71
C SER A 415 1.08 -32.44 -19.74
N TYR A 416 1.30 -31.70 -18.65
CA TYR A 416 1.02 -30.27 -18.55
C TYR A 416 2.16 -29.46 -19.16
N THR A 417 1.91 -28.81 -20.30
CA THR A 417 2.93 -28.10 -21.07
C THR A 417 3.72 -27.07 -20.27
N LEU A 418 3.07 -26.29 -19.40
CA LEU A 418 3.76 -25.28 -18.60
C LEU A 418 4.76 -25.94 -17.63
N TYR A 419 4.35 -27.03 -16.95
CA TYR A 419 5.22 -27.80 -16.07
C TYR A 419 6.39 -28.39 -16.83
N ALA A 420 6.13 -29.09 -17.95
CA ALA A 420 7.16 -29.76 -18.74
C ALA A 420 8.23 -28.76 -19.23
N GLN A 421 7.81 -27.59 -19.72
CA GLN A 421 8.73 -26.54 -20.16
C GLN A 421 9.53 -25.93 -19.01
N ALA A 422 8.88 -25.60 -17.89
CA ALA A 422 9.56 -25.06 -16.72
C ALA A 422 10.59 -26.04 -16.15
N LYS A 423 10.25 -27.34 -16.13
CA LYS A 423 11.16 -28.42 -15.71
C LYS A 423 12.36 -28.55 -16.63
N GLU A 424 12.14 -28.63 -17.93
CA GLU A 424 13.21 -28.73 -18.95
C GLU A 424 14.18 -27.56 -18.86
N LYS A 425 13.66 -26.36 -18.56
CA LYS A 425 14.44 -25.13 -18.46
C LYS A 425 15.05 -24.88 -17.08
N GLY A 426 14.75 -25.71 -16.09
CA GLY A 426 15.23 -25.55 -14.71
C GLY A 426 14.71 -24.28 -14.01
N TYR A 427 13.47 -23.89 -14.31
CA TYR A 427 12.85 -22.63 -13.83
C TYR A 427 12.18 -22.73 -12.45
N PHE A 428 12.20 -23.91 -11.81
CA PHE A 428 11.67 -24.07 -10.47
C PHE A 428 12.70 -23.72 -9.40
N VAL A 429 12.21 -23.19 -8.28
CA VAL A 429 12.96 -23.10 -7.02
C VAL A 429 13.52 -24.48 -6.68
N LYS A 430 14.71 -24.53 -6.09
CA LYS A 430 15.36 -25.79 -5.72
C LYS A 430 15.23 -26.07 -4.23
N ASP A 431 15.23 -27.33 -3.86
CA ASP A 431 15.53 -27.71 -2.48
C ASP A 431 17.05 -27.58 -2.20
N ARG A 432 17.44 -27.75 -0.96
CA ARG A 432 18.85 -27.71 -0.54
C ARG A 432 19.76 -28.77 -1.22
N ASN A 433 19.17 -29.82 -1.80
CA ASN A 433 19.89 -30.90 -2.49
C ASN A 433 20.00 -30.64 -4.00
N GLY A 434 19.52 -29.48 -4.47
CA GLY A 434 19.54 -29.08 -5.87
C GLY A 434 18.43 -29.72 -6.71
N GLN A 435 17.46 -30.40 -6.11
CA GLN A 435 16.27 -30.92 -6.80
C GLN A 435 15.22 -29.83 -6.94
N ASP A 436 14.28 -29.97 -7.89
CA ASP A 436 13.13 -29.08 -7.94
C ASP A 436 12.38 -29.15 -6.60
N PHE A 437 12.12 -27.99 -6.01
CA PHE A 437 11.32 -27.89 -4.81
C PHE A 437 9.91 -28.37 -5.09
N GLU A 438 9.45 -29.36 -4.33
CA GLU A 438 8.10 -29.92 -4.44
C GLU A 438 7.35 -29.74 -3.12
N GLY A 439 6.19 -29.10 -3.20
CA GLY A 439 5.28 -28.88 -2.09
C GLY A 439 3.86 -29.37 -2.40
N ILE A 440 2.95 -29.19 -1.45
CA ILE A 440 1.52 -29.46 -1.65
C ILE A 440 0.78 -28.13 -1.67
N CYS A 441 -0.04 -27.92 -2.70
CA CYS A 441 -1.02 -26.83 -2.76
C CYS A 441 -2.31 -27.31 -3.45
N TRP A 442 -3.10 -26.43 -4.06
CA TRP A 442 -4.40 -26.76 -4.66
C TRP A 442 -4.40 -27.94 -5.65
N PRO A 443 -3.44 -28.08 -6.58
CA PRO A 443 -3.41 -29.22 -7.50
C PRO A 443 -2.79 -30.49 -6.89
N GLY A 444 -2.51 -30.51 -5.58
CA GLY A 444 -1.70 -31.54 -4.92
C GLY A 444 -0.21 -31.24 -5.05
N SER A 445 0.58 -32.24 -5.43
CA SER A 445 2.02 -32.09 -5.69
C SER A 445 2.28 -30.98 -6.74
N SER A 446 3.12 -30.02 -6.35
CA SER A 446 3.39 -28.79 -7.08
C SER A 446 4.85 -28.37 -6.99
N CYS A 447 5.41 -27.85 -8.08
CA CYS A 447 6.68 -27.12 -8.09
C CYS A 447 6.43 -25.62 -8.17
N TYR A 448 7.36 -24.81 -7.65
CA TYR A 448 7.18 -23.35 -7.55
C TYR A 448 8.15 -22.64 -8.48
N LEU A 449 7.65 -21.77 -9.36
CA LEU A 449 8.51 -21.01 -10.29
C LEU A 449 9.39 -20.04 -9.51
N ASP A 450 10.68 -19.97 -9.87
CA ASP A 450 11.60 -19.05 -9.21
C ASP A 450 11.48 -17.63 -9.78
N PHE A 451 10.54 -16.85 -9.27
CA PHE A 451 10.31 -15.47 -9.70
C PHE A 451 11.47 -14.51 -9.37
N THR A 452 12.43 -14.91 -8.54
CA THR A 452 13.64 -14.10 -8.31
C THR A 452 14.55 -14.09 -9.54
N ASN A 453 14.44 -15.09 -10.41
CA ASN A 453 15.15 -15.14 -11.69
C ASN A 453 14.45 -14.25 -12.75
N PRO A 454 15.12 -13.20 -13.28
CA PRO A 454 14.54 -12.34 -14.31
C PRO A 454 14.17 -13.09 -15.61
N GLU A 455 14.85 -14.19 -15.94
CA GLU A 455 14.50 -15.03 -17.10
C GLU A 455 13.16 -15.74 -16.89
N VAL A 456 12.92 -16.27 -15.68
CA VAL A 456 11.65 -16.91 -15.31
C VAL A 456 10.52 -15.90 -15.36
N ARG A 457 10.73 -14.68 -14.82
CA ARG A 457 9.73 -13.59 -14.90
C ARG A 457 9.35 -13.25 -16.33
N LYS A 458 10.36 -13.11 -17.20
CA LYS A 458 10.13 -12.84 -18.63
C LYS A 458 9.35 -13.97 -19.29
N TRP A 459 9.79 -15.22 -19.12
CA TRP A 459 9.13 -16.40 -19.69
C TRP A 459 7.70 -16.59 -19.18
N TYR A 460 7.47 -16.39 -17.87
CA TYR A 460 6.15 -16.47 -17.25
C TYR A 460 5.23 -15.38 -17.81
N GLY A 461 5.71 -14.14 -17.90
CA GLY A 461 4.94 -13.06 -18.53
C GLY A 461 4.60 -13.34 -20.00
N ASP A 462 5.48 -14.03 -20.74
CA ASP A 462 5.23 -14.44 -22.13
C ASP A 462 4.13 -15.52 -22.26
N GLN A 463 3.78 -16.22 -21.16
CA GLN A 463 2.66 -17.17 -21.15
C GLN A 463 1.31 -16.47 -21.32
N PHE A 464 1.19 -15.20 -20.94
CA PHE A 464 -0.04 -14.40 -21.11
C PHE A 464 -0.30 -13.94 -22.56
N ALA A 465 0.63 -14.19 -23.49
CA ALA A 465 0.39 -13.89 -24.89
C ALA A 465 -0.84 -14.66 -25.41
N PHE A 466 -1.70 -14.02 -26.21
CA PHE A 466 -2.95 -14.64 -26.71
C PHE A 466 -2.73 -15.93 -27.51
N LYS A 467 -1.55 -16.09 -28.12
CA LYS A 467 -1.15 -17.32 -28.82
C LYS A 467 -0.80 -18.48 -27.87
N THR A 468 -0.36 -18.16 -26.66
CA THR A 468 0.08 -19.11 -25.63
C THR A 468 -1.06 -19.43 -24.69
N TYR A 469 -1.65 -18.42 -24.04
CA TYR A 469 -2.84 -18.59 -23.21
C TYR A 469 -4.08 -18.69 -24.08
N LYS A 470 -4.33 -19.91 -24.58
CA LYS A 470 -5.43 -20.21 -25.49
C LYS A 470 -6.78 -19.75 -24.94
N ALA A 471 -7.61 -19.22 -25.83
CA ALA A 471 -8.94 -18.68 -25.57
C ALA A 471 -9.03 -17.45 -24.65
N SER A 472 -7.92 -16.92 -24.13
CA SER A 472 -7.89 -15.58 -23.55
C SER A 472 -8.16 -14.50 -24.60
N THR A 473 -8.69 -13.36 -24.16
CA THR A 473 -8.93 -12.17 -25.00
C THR A 473 -8.48 -10.90 -24.27
N ASN A 474 -8.56 -9.75 -24.95
CA ASN A 474 -8.12 -8.46 -24.40
C ASN A 474 -8.95 -7.96 -23.20
N ILE A 475 -10.10 -8.57 -22.90
CA ILE A 475 -10.92 -8.23 -21.72
C ILE A 475 -10.63 -9.11 -20.50
N LEU A 476 -9.69 -10.06 -20.61
CA LEU A 476 -9.28 -10.94 -19.51
C LEU A 476 -8.09 -10.34 -18.78
N PHE A 477 -8.21 -10.18 -17.47
CA PHE A 477 -7.16 -9.72 -16.55
C PHE A 477 -6.89 -10.77 -15.48
N VAL A 478 -5.94 -10.51 -14.57
CA VAL A 478 -5.34 -11.57 -13.75
C VAL A 478 -5.42 -11.26 -12.27
N TRP A 479 -5.59 -12.32 -11.49
CA TRP A 479 -5.46 -12.34 -10.05
C TRP A 479 -4.32 -13.30 -9.70
N ASN A 480 -3.30 -12.81 -8.99
CA ASN A 480 -2.26 -13.64 -8.38
C ASN A 480 -2.61 -13.86 -6.91
N ASP A 481 -2.87 -15.12 -6.56
CA ASP A 481 -3.09 -15.55 -5.19
C ASP A 481 -2.00 -16.54 -4.76
N MET A 482 -2.02 -16.93 -3.48
CA MET A 482 -1.16 -17.99 -2.93
C MET A 482 0.35 -17.71 -3.11
N ASN A 483 0.72 -16.43 -3.20
CA ASN A 483 2.03 -15.99 -3.69
C ASN A 483 2.97 -15.44 -2.63
N GLU A 484 2.75 -15.82 -1.39
CA GLU A 484 3.66 -15.61 -0.28
C GLU A 484 5.06 -16.25 -0.49
N PRO A 485 5.23 -17.50 -0.98
CA PRO A 485 4.28 -18.49 -1.53
C PRO A 485 3.59 -19.37 -0.47
N SER A 486 2.32 -19.73 -0.71
CA SER A 486 1.60 -20.68 0.13
C SER A 486 1.96 -22.15 -0.22
N VAL A 487 2.31 -22.91 0.81
CA VAL A 487 2.69 -24.33 0.76
C VAL A 487 1.99 -25.06 1.91
N PHE A 488 0.92 -25.81 1.64
CA PHE A 488 0.02 -26.36 2.67
C PHE A 488 0.68 -27.34 3.64
N LYS A 489 1.79 -27.94 3.24
CA LYS A 489 2.62 -28.82 4.09
C LYS A 489 4.02 -28.27 4.32
N GLY A 490 4.19 -26.96 4.18
CA GLY A 490 5.41 -26.23 4.51
C GLY A 490 5.41 -25.74 5.96
N ALA A 491 6.58 -25.30 6.44
CA ALA A 491 6.67 -24.64 7.73
C ALA A 491 5.87 -23.33 7.67
N GLU A 492 4.97 -23.12 8.64
CA GLU A 492 4.10 -21.93 8.69
C GLU A 492 3.26 -21.73 7.41
N LEU A 493 2.97 -22.82 6.69
CA LEU A 493 2.27 -22.80 5.40
C LEU A 493 3.04 -22.06 4.28
N THR A 494 4.36 -21.96 4.37
CA THR A 494 5.20 -21.39 3.31
C THR A 494 6.43 -22.27 3.00
N MET A 495 7.23 -21.85 2.03
CA MET A 495 8.43 -22.53 1.55
C MET A 495 9.51 -22.58 2.65
N GLN A 496 10.22 -23.70 2.74
CA GLN A 496 11.33 -23.88 3.68
C GLN A 496 12.42 -22.82 3.45
N LYS A 497 12.96 -22.29 4.55
CA LYS A 497 13.95 -21.21 4.54
C LYS A 497 15.24 -21.53 3.79
N ASP A 498 15.61 -22.81 3.71
CA ASP A 498 16.80 -23.34 3.07
C ASP A 498 16.57 -23.77 1.60
N ALA A 499 15.37 -23.54 1.04
CA ALA A 499 15.15 -23.66 -0.40
C ALA A 499 16.03 -22.64 -1.15
N VAL A 500 16.51 -23.00 -2.33
CA VAL A 500 17.54 -22.27 -3.06
C VAL A 500 16.95 -21.62 -4.32
N HIS A 501 17.16 -20.32 -4.44
CA HIS A 501 16.73 -19.45 -5.52
C HIS A 501 17.91 -19.08 -6.44
N TYR A 502 17.60 -18.33 -7.49
CA TYR A 502 18.53 -17.73 -8.43
C TYR A 502 19.74 -17.10 -7.72
N ASN A 503 20.93 -17.32 -8.28
CA ASN A 503 22.22 -16.93 -7.70
C ASN A 503 22.55 -17.56 -6.33
N ASN A 504 21.96 -18.73 -6.02
CA ASN A 504 22.21 -19.48 -4.78
C ASN A 504 21.85 -18.72 -3.50
N TRP A 505 20.83 -17.84 -3.55
CA TRP A 505 20.24 -17.26 -2.35
C TRP A 505 19.27 -18.25 -1.72
N GLU A 506 19.21 -18.31 -0.39
CA GLU A 506 18.19 -19.13 0.26
C GLU A 506 16.85 -18.37 0.26
N HIS A 507 15.76 -19.09 0.50
CA HIS A 507 14.43 -18.51 0.56
C HIS A 507 14.33 -17.44 1.65
N ARG A 508 15.06 -17.60 2.77
CA ARG A 508 15.08 -16.62 3.86
C ARG A 508 15.54 -15.22 3.44
N GLU A 509 16.42 -15.09 2.44
CA GLU A 509 16.85 -13.79 1.94
C GLU A 509 15.77 -13.09 1.09
N VAL A 510 14.96 -13.87 0.37
CA VAL A 510 14.11 -13.37 -0.73
C VAL A 510 12.60 -13.49 -0.47
N HIS A 511 12.20 -14.12 0.63
CA HIS A 511 10.83 -14.51 0.94
C HIS A 511 9.81 -13.39 0.69
N ASN A 512 9.97 -12.22 1.31
CA ASN A 512 9.01 -11.12 1.17
C ASN A 512 8.96 -10.51 -0.25
N LEU A 513 9.91 -10.84 -1.15
CA LEU A 513 9.92 -10.39 -2.55
C LEU A 513 9.25 -11.37 -3.51
N TYR A 514 8.94 -12.60 -3.09
CA TYR A 514 8.46 -13.63 -4.00
C TYR A 514 7.14 -13.21 -4.68
N GLY A 515 6.15 -12.77 -3.89
CA GLY A 515 4.87 -12.27 -4.40
C GLY A 515 4.99 -11.00 -5.24
N PHE A 516 5.86 -10.06 -4.81
CA PHE A 516 6.20 -8.86 -5.57
C PHE A 516 6.68 -9.20 -6.99
N TYR A 517 7.57 -10.20 -7.11
CA TYR A 517 8.11 -10.60 -8.40
C TYR A 517 7.11 -11.33 -9.30
N GLN A 518 6.20 -12.13 -8.74
CA GLN A 518 5.11 -12.71 -9.55
C GLN A 518 4.18 -11.61 -10.07
N GLN A 519 3.77 -10.67 -9.22
CA GLN A 519 2.88 -9.58 -9.63
C GLN A 519 3.53 -8.74 -10.75
N MET A 520 4.82 -8.43 -10.61
CA MET A 520 5.60 -7.75 -11.64
C MET A 520 5.60 -8.54 -12.96
N ALA A 521 5.93 -9.83 -12.92
CA ALA A 521 5.97 -10.68 -14.10
C ALA A 521 4.60 -10.77 -14.81
N THR A 522 3.52 -10.88 -14.04
CA THR A 522 2.14 -10.88 -14.55
C THR A 522 1.81 -9.54 -15.20
N ALA A 523 2.02 -8.42 -14.50
CA ALA A 523 1.69 -7.09 -14.99
C ALA A 523 2.42 -6.78 -16.30
N GLU A 524 3.73 -7.05 -16.35
CA GLU A 524 4.51 -6.90 -17.57
C GLU A 524 4.04 -7.84 -18.69
N GLY A 525 3.63 -9.07 -18.38
CA GLY A 525 3.04 -10.00 -19.35
C GLY A 525 1.76 -9.45 -19.99
N LEU A 526 0.90 -8.82 -19.19
CA LEU A 526 -0.33 -8.17 -19.67
C LEU A 526 -0.04 -6.92 -20.53
N ILE A 527 1.03 -6.19 -20.21
CA ILE A 527 1.52 -5.09 -21.05
C ILE A 527 2.07 -5.64 -22.38
N ARG A 528 2.93 -6.66 -22.33
CA ARG A 528 3.56 -7.26 -23.53
C ARG A 528 2.55 -7.89 -24.47
N ARG A 529 1.52 -8.60 -23.98
CA ARG A 529 0.48 -9.20 -24.85
C ARG A 529 -0.29 -8.16 -25.66
N SER A 530 -0.34 -6.90 -25.21
CA SER A 530 -0.97 -5.78 -25.93
C SER A 530 0.04 -4.99 -26.79
N SER A 531 1.30 -5.42 -26.85
CA SER A 531 2.41 -4.68 -27.45
C SER A 531 2.64 -3.30 -26.81
N GLY A 532 2.50 -3.20 -25.48
CA GLY A 532 2.73 -1.96 -24.74
C GLY A 532 1.60 -0.93 -24.86
N LYS A 533 0.41 -1.33 -25.33
CA LYS A 533 -0.71 -0.41 -25.55
C LYS A 533 -1.62 -0.28 -24.34
N GLU A 534 -1.92 -1.39 -23.68
CA GLU A 534 -2.93 -1.50 -22.63
C GLU A 534 -2.29 -1.51 -21.24
N ARG A 535 -2.89 -0.77 -20.29
CA ARG A 535 -2.50 -0.83 -18.88
C ARG A 535 -2.91 -2.19 -18.28
N PRO A 536 -2.08 -2.78 -17.40
CA PRO A 536 -2.43 -4.03 -16.76
C PRO A 536 -3.46 -3.80 -15.65
N PHE A 537 -4.17 -4.86 -15.29
CA PHE A 537 -4.82 -4.99 -13.99
C PHE A 537 -4.43 -6.35 -13.42
N VAL A 538 -3.74 -6.30 -12.28
CA VAL A 538 -3.32 -7.47 -11.51
C VAL A 538 -3.65 -7.22 -10.05
N LEU A 539 -4.49 -8.07 -9.48
CA LEU A 539 -4.67 -8.13 -8.03
C LEU A 539 -3.63 -9.12 -7.46
N THR A 540 -2.91 -8.76 -6.40
CA THR A 540 -1.98 -9.66 -5.70
C THR A 540 -2.33 -9.79 -4.22
N ARG A 541 -2.12 -10.98 -3.64
CA ARG A 541 -2.27 -11.19 -2.18
C ARG A 541 -1.01 -10.76 -1.45
N SER A 542 0.11 -11.30 -1.89
CA SER A 542 1.42 -11.00 -1.34
C SER A 542 2.09 -9.84 -2.05
N PHE A 543 2.69 -8.94 -1.28
CA PHE A 543 3.30 -7.70 -1.77
C PHE A 543 4.49 -7.27 -0.91
N PHE A 544 5.33 -6.43 -1.52
CA PHE A 544 6.44 -5.71 -0.88
C PHE A 544 6.45 -4.22 -1.25
N ALA A 545 7.36 -3.43 -0.68
CA ALA A 545 7.65 -2.08 -1.15
C ALA A 545 7.88 -2.05 -2.67
N GLY A 546 7.16 -1.19 -3.39
CA GLY A 546 7.20 -1.11 -4.86
C GLY A 546 6.06 -1.83 -5.59
N SER A 547 5.23 -2.63 -4.90
CA SER A 547 4.10 -3.34 -5.51
C SER A 547 3.02 -2.41 -6.08
N GLN A 548 2.96 -1.16 -5.62
CA GLN A 548 2.08 -0.12 -6.18
C GLN A 548 2.29 0.11 -7.68
N LYS A 549 3.47 -0.25 -8.22
CA LYS A 549 3.80 -0.16 -9.66
C LYS A 549 3.03 -1.16 -10.53
N TYR A 550 2.43 -2.20 -9.95
CA TYR A 550 1.98 -3.37 -10.72
C TYR A 550 0.47 -3.68 -10.60
N GLY A 551 -0.25 -3.02 -9.69
CA GLY A 551 -1.70 -3.15 -9.64
C GLY A 551 -2.29 -2.91 -8.26
N ALA A 552 -3.22 -3.79 -7.89
CA ALA A 552 -3.99 -3.73 -6.66
C ALA A 552 -3.55 -4.79 -5.65
N VAL A 553 -3.85 -4.56 -4.37
CA VAL A 553 -3.76 -5.54 -3.28
C VAL A 553 -5.11 -5.67 -2.58
N TRP A 554 -5.34 -6.78 -1.87
CA TRP A 554 -6.46 -6.87 -0.94
C TRP A 554 -6.03 -7.51 0.37
N THR A 555 -6.88 -7.39 1.41
CA THR A 555 -6.50 -7.80 2.76
C THR A 555 -6.55 -9.32 3.02
N GLY A 556 -6.69 -10.15 1.98
CA GLY A 556 -6.81 -11.59 2.09
C GLY A 556 -8.10 -12.08 2.76
N ASP A 557 -8.01 -13.25 3.38
CA ASP A 557 -9.15 -14.07 3.83
C ASP A 557 -9.73 -13.56 5.15
N ASN A 558 -10.48 -12.46 5.08
CA ASN A 558 -11.22 -11.88 6.21
C ASN A 558 -12.52 -12.66 6.52
N THR A 559 -13.16 -12.36 7.66
CA THR A 559 -14.37 -13.07 8.11
C THR A 559 -15.62 -12.20 7.98
N ALA A 560 -16.77 -12.81 7.70
CA ALA A 560 -18.09 -12.18 7.61
C ALA A 560 -18.64 -11.70 8.98
N GLU A 561 -17.90 -10.81 9.65
CA GLU A 561 -18.23 -10.26 10.96
C GLU A 561 -18.05 -8.73 11.00
N TRP A 562 -18.80 -8.05 11.88
CA TRP A 562 -18.73 -6.59 12.07
C TRP A 562 -17.33 -6.09 12.47
N SER A 563 -16.61 -6.87 13.27
CA SER A 563 -15.23 -6.57 13.68
C SER A 563 -14.28 -6.51 12.48
N TYR A 564 -14.47 -7.36 11.47
CA TYR A 564 -13.64 -7.37 10.25
C TYR A 564 -14.03 -6.25 9.28
N LEU A 565 -15.33 -5.89 9.22
CA LEU A 565 -15.73 -4.66 8.53
C LEU A 565 -15.05 -3.44 9.15
N LYS A 566 -15.03 -3.35 10.49
CA LYS A 566 -14.39 -2.26 11.23
C LYS A 566 -12.87 -2.22 11.02
N ILE A 567 -12.18 -3.34 11.23
CA ILE A 567 -10.71 -3.41 11.12
C ILE A 567 -10.22 -3.22 9.67
N SER A 568 -11.09 -3.40 8.67
CA SER A 568 -10.72 -3.10 7.28
C SER A 568 -10.26 -1.65 7.09
N ILE A 569 -10.81 -0.69 7.85
CA ILE A 569 -10.47 0.73 7.72
C ILE A 569 -8.99 0.99 8.08
N PRO A 570 -8.49 0.68 9.30
CA PRO A 570 -7.08 0.89 9.64
C PRO A 570 -6.12 0.08 8.76
N MET A 571 -6.49 -1.14 8.35
CA MET A 571 -5.67 -1.93 7.42
C MET A 571 -5.48 -1.22 6.07
N LEU A 572 -6.56 -0.66 5.50
CA LEU A 572 -6.47 0.04 4.22
C LEU A 572 -5.74 1.38 4.34
N LEU A 573 -5.88 2.07 5.47
CA LEU A 573 -5.16 3.32 5.76
C LEU A 573 -3.64 3.10 5.85
N THR A 574 -3.19 2.06 6.56
CA THR A 574 -1.76 1.71 6.67
C THR A 574 -1.16 1.31 5.32
N ILE A 575 -1.89 0.56 4.50
CA ILE A 575 -1.47 0.20 3.13
C ILE A 575 -1.39 1.45 2.23
N ASN A 576 -2.34 2.38 2.32
CA ASN A 576 -2.32 3.65 1.58
C ASN A 576 -1.09 4.50 1.95
N MET A 577 -0.80 4.64 3.24
CA MET A 577 0.38 5.37 3.74
C MET A 577 1.69 4.72 3.31
N ALA A 578 1.68 3.42 3.05
CA ALA A 578 2.81 2.66 2.51
C ALA A 578 2.93 2.76 0.97
N GLY A 579 2.22 3.70 0.33
CA GLY A 579 2.32 4.00 -1.10
C GLY A 579 1.47 3.12 -2.02
N ILE A 580 0.79 2.10 -1.49
CA ILE A 580 -0.10 1.22 -2.26
C ILE A 580 -1.53 1.73 -2.12
N SER A 581 -1.90 2.74 -2.93
CA SER A 581 -3.24 3.33 -2.83
C SER A 581 -4.35 2.43 -3.37
N PHE A 582 -4.03 1.45 -4.22
CA PHE A 582 -5.01 0.55 -4.80
C PHE A 582 -5.26 -0.68 -3.91
N CYS A 583 -5.88 -0.49 -2.75
CA CYS A 583 -6.17 -1.56 -1.79
C CYS A 583 -7.67 -1.67 -1.44
N GLY A 584 -8.09 -2.85 -0.99
CA GLY A 584 -9.47 -3.12 -0.55
C GLY A 584 -9.59 -4.38 0.32
N ALA A 585 -10.77 -4.62 0.87
CA ALA A 585 -11.12 -5.82 1.62
C ALA A 585 -12.32 -6.52 0.96
N ASP A 586 -12.44 -7.83 1.13
CA ASP A 586 -13.55 -8.57 0.51
C ASP A 586 -14.89 -8.18 1.13
N VAL A 587 -15.77 -7.63 0.30
CA VAL A 587 -17.09 -7.14 0.70
C VAL A 587 -18.00 -8.31 1.05
N GLY A 588 -18.49 -8.29 2.28
CA GLY A 588 -19.26 -9.37 2.90
C GLY A 588 -18.42 -10.34 3.73
N GLY A 589 -17.08 -10.26 3.67
CA GLY A 589 -16.15 -11.12 4.41
C GLY A 589 -15.99 -12.50 3.76
N PHE A 590 -14.76 -12.95 3.50
CA PHE A 590 -14.48 -14.17 2.75
C PHE A 590 -15.05 -15.43 3.44
N ILE A 591 -14.84 -15.56 4.75
CA ILE A 591 -15.27 -16.71 5.55
C ILE A 591 -16.66 -16.46 6.15
N GLY A 592 -17.59 -17.40 5.94
CA GLY A 592 -18.90 -17.38 6.59
C GLY A 592 -20.00 -16.66 5.81
N ASP A 593 -21.18 -16.56 6.42
CA ASP A 593 -22.38 -15.97 5.82
C ASP A 593 -22.77 -14.69 6.58
N PRO A 594 -22.63 -13.48 6.00
CA PRO A 594 -23.02 -12.25 6.67
C PRO A 594 -24.55 -12.14 6.76
N GLU A 595 -25.07 -11.59 7.85
CA GLU A 595 -26.48 -11.20 7.90
C GLU A 595 -26.78 -10.06 6.90
N PRO A 596 -28.05 -9.86 6.49
CA PRO A 596 -28.40 -8.83 5.51
C PRO A 596 -27.92 -7.42 5.88
N GLU A 597 -27.99 -7.04 7.17
CA GLU A 597 -27.53 -5.74 7.63
C GLU A 597 -26.01 -5.57 7.44
N LEU A 598 -25.22 -6.55 7.89
CA LEU A 598 -23.77 -6.54 7.75
C LEU A 598 -23.38 -6.44 6.27
N LEU A 599 -24.01 -7.23 5.40
CA LEU A 599 -23.74 -7.19 3.97
C LEU A 599 -24.02 -5.80 3.39
N VAL A 600 -25.16 -5.20 3.72
CA VAL A 600 -25.50 -3.83 3.28
C VAL A 600 -24.45 -2.83 3.76
N ARG A 601 -24.06 -2.87 5.04
CA ARG A 601 -23.03 -1.96 5.58
C ARG A 601 -21.67 -2.15 4.93
N TRP A 602 -21.34 -3.39 4.56
CA TRP A 602 -20.09 -3.66 3.86
C TRP A 602 -20.09 -3.09 2.44
N TYR A 603 -21.20 -3.19 1.69
CA TYR A 603 -21.31 -2.53 0.39
C TYR A 603 -21.22 -1.01 0.51
N GLN A 604 -21.78 -0.42 1.57
CA GLN A 604 -21.67 1.02 1.84
C GLN A 604 -20.23 1.45 2.14
N ALA A 605 -19.49 0.68 2.94
CA ALA A 605 -18.08 0.94 3.20
C ALA A 605 -17.22 0.74 1.94
N GLY A 606 -17.37 -0.41 1.26
CA GLY A 606 -16.59 -0.78 0.08
C GLY A 606 -16.78 0.17 -1.10
N ALA A 607 -17.97 0.76 -1.26
CA ALA A 607 -18.24 1.77 -2.28
C ALA A 607 -17.29 2.99 -2.19
N TYR A 608 -16.78 3.29 -0.98
CA TYR A 608 -15.86 4.38 -0.71
C TYR A 608 -14.40 3.93 -0.50
N GLN A 609 -14.08 2.64 -0.65
CA GLN A 609 -12.71 2.14 -0.54
C GLN A 609 -12.04 1.99 -1.92
N PRO A 610 -10.71 2.13 -2.06
CA PRO A 610 -10.06 2.21 -3.38
C PRO A 610 -10.32 1.01 -4.30
N PHE A 611 -10.16 -0.23 -3.82
CA PHE A 611 -10.52 -1.46 -4.54
C PHE A 611 -11.83 -2.04 -3.98
N PHE A 612 -12.80 -2.32 -4.85
CA PHE A 612 -14.17 -2.68 -4.45
C PHE A 612 -14.61 -4.03 -5.04
N ARG A 613 -14.44 -5.11 -4.27
CA ARG A 613 -14.77 -6.48 -4.68
C ARG A 613 -15.64 -7.20 -3.65
N GLY A 614 -16.74 -7.80 -4.10
CA GLY A 614 -17.43 -8.84 -3.33
C GLY A 614 -16.82 -10.20 -3.64
N HIS A 615 -16.43 -10.96 -2.62
CA HIS A 615 -15.83 -12.29 -2.76
C HIS A 615 -16.13 -13.16 -1.53
N SER A 616 -16.34 -14.46 -1.70
CA SER A 616 -16.65 -15.41 -0.62
C SER A 616 -15.98 -16.75 -0.87
N ASN A 617 -15.76 -17.53 0.19
CA ASN A 617 -15.20 -18.87 0.10
C ASN A 617 -16.20 -19.89 -0.50
N MET A 618 -15.70 -21.13 -0.71
CA MET A 618 -16.46 -22.22 -1.31
C MET A 618 -17.67 -22.69 -0.48
N GLU A 619 -17.57 -22.59 0.85
CA GLU A 619 -18.58 -23.08 1.78
C GLU A 619 -19.71 -22.05 2.00
N SER A 620 -19.46 -20.77 1.74
CA SER A 620 -20.42 -19.69 1.88
C SER A 620 -21.55 -19.78 0.85
N LYS A 621 -22.75 -19.42 1.31
CA LYS A 621 -23.93 -19.31 0.45
C LYS A 621 -23.72 -18.29 -0.65
N ARG A 622 -24.47 -18.45 -1.75
CA ARG A 622 -24.54 -17.43 -2.81
C ARG A 622 -25.02 -16.12 -2.21
N ARG A 623 -24.34 -15.04 -2.58
CA ARG A 623 -24.58 -13.72 -1.99
C ARG A 623 -24.42 -12.58 -2.99
N GLU A 624 -24.73 -12.85 -4.25
CA GLU A 624 -24.94 -11.77 -5.21
C GLU A 624 -25.93 -10.73 -4.64
N PRO A 625 -25.73 -9.43 -4.89
CA PRO A 625 -26.42 -8.34 -4.19
C PRO A 625 -27.94 -8.42 -4.07
N TRP A 626 -28.60 -9.10 -5.01
CA TRP A 626 -30.06 -9.22 -5.09
C TRP A 626 -30.66 -10.36 -4.25
N LEU A 627 -29.84 -11.18 -3.60
CA LEU A 627 -30.30 -12.36 -2.87
C LEU A 627 -30.80 -12.09 -1.44
N PHE A 628 -30.69 -10.85 -0.94
CA PHE A 628 -30.98 -10.48 0.45
C PHE A 628 -32.29 -9.69 0.63
N GLY A 629 -33.24 -9.89 -0.29
CA GLY A 629 -34.55 -9.22 -0.30
C GLY A 629 -34.50 -7.81 -0.90
N GLU A 630 -35.68 -7.30 -1.26
CA GLU A 630 -35.80 -6.07 -2.06
C GLU A 630 -35.21 -4.84 -1.36
N LYS A 631 -35.43 -4.68 -0.05
CA LYS A 631 -34.89 -3.55 0.71
C LYS A 631 -33.35 -3.52 0.69
N SER A 632 -32.71 -4.65 1.00
CA SER A 632 -31.25 -4.75 0.97
C SER A 632 -30.71 -4.52 -0.44
N THR A 633 -31.36 -5.10 -1.45
CA THR A 633 -31.03 -4.94 -2.87
C THR A 633 -31.06 -3.47 -3.28
N GLN A 634 -32.09 -2.72 -2.90
CA GLN A 634 -32.22 -1.29 -3.20
C GLN A 634 -31.11 -0.46 -2.55
N VAL A 635 -30.76 -0.74 -1.29
CA VAL A 635 -29.71 0.00 -0.57
C VAL A 635 -28.33 -0.33 -1.14
N ILE A 636 -28.05 -1.60 -1.42
CA ILE A 636 -26.79 -2.03 -2.06
C ILE A 636 -26.68 -1.42 -3.46
N ARG A 637 -27.76 -1.46 -4.26
CA ARG A 637 -27.82 -0.80 -5.58
C ARG A 637 -27.46 0.68 -5.46
N ARG A 638 -28.02 1.39 -4.48
CA ARG A 638 -27.74 2.82 -4.27
C ARG A 638 -26.26 3.06 -3.96
N ALA A 639 -25.67 2.29 -3.05
CA ALA A 639 -24.26 2.39 -2.70
C ALA A 639 -23.34 2.15 -3.91
N ILE A 640 -23.62 1.09 -4.70
CA ILE A 640 -22.85 0.78 -5.90
C ILE A 640 -23.02 1.89 -6.95
N ARG A 641 -24.25 2.33 -7.26
CA ARG A 641 -24.48 3.42 -8.23
C ARG A 641 -23.77 4.71 -7.83
N GLU A 642 -23.71 5.01 -6.53
CA GLU A 642 -23.01 6.18 -6.02
C GLU A 642 -21.50 6.08 -6.23
N ARG A 643 -20.90 4.91 -6.01
CA ARG A 643 -19.50 4.64 -6.41
C ARG A 643 -19.28 4.96 -7.89
N TYR A 644 -20.15 4.51 -8.78
CA TYR A 644 -20.04 4.79 -10.22
C TYR A 644 -20.12 6.30 -10.54
N VAL A 645 -21.05 7.01 -9.91
CA VAL A 645 -21.17 8.47 -10.04
C VAL A 645 -19.91 9.21 -9.57
N LEU A 646 -19.26 8.71 -8.52
CA LEU A 646 -18.04 9.27 -7.92
C LEU A 646 -16.76 8.94 -8.70
N LEU A 647 -16.80 8.06 -9.71
CA LEU A 647 -15.62 7.61 -10.43
C LEU A 647 -14.75 8.73 -11.02
N PRO A 648 -15.26 9.87 -11.53
CA PRO A 648 -14.38 10.94 -12.00
C PRO A 648 -13.48 11.50 -10.91
N TYR A 649 -14.01 11.66 -9.69
CA TYR A 649 -13.23 12.08 -8.54
C TYR A 649 -12.20 11.02 -8.15
N LEU A 650 -12.62 9.76 -7.97
CA LEU A 650 -11.71 8.66 -7.63
C LEU A 650 -10.60 8.50 -8.67
N TYR A 651 -10.93 8.57 -9.96
CA TYR A 651 -9.96 8.46 -11.04
C TYR A 651 -8.95 9.61 -11.04
N THR A 652 -9.40 10.81 -10.69
CA THR A 652 -8.52 11.97 -10.47
C THR A 652 -7.61 11.75 -9.26
N LEU A 653 -8.11 11.19 -8.16
CA LEU A 653 -7.26 10.84 -7.01
C LEU A 653 -6.21 9.79 -7.38
N PHE A 654 -6.56 8.79 -8.20
CA PHE A 654 -5.58 7.82 -8.69
C PHE A 654 -4.56 8.44 -9.65
N TYR A 655 -4.93 9.46 -10.42
CA TYR A 655 -3.97 10.26 -11.17
C TYR A 655 -3.02 11.02 -10.24
N ARG A 656 -3.51 11.62 -9.14
CA ARG A 656 -2.65 12.24 -8.11
C ARG A 656 -1.74 11.23 -7.42
N ALA A 657 -2.23 10.04 -7.10
CA ALA A 657 -1.39 8.96 -6.57
C ALA A 657 -0.29 8.56 -7.57
N HIS A 658 -0.60 8.56 -8.86
CA HIS A 658 0.32 8.26 -9.95
C HIS A 658 1.39 9.34 -10.19
N THR A 659 1.03 10.63 -10.13
CA THR A 659 1.94 11.73 -10.50
C THR A 659 2.55 12.47 -9.33
N ALA A 660 1.87 12.50 -8.18
CA ALA A 660 2.25 13.28 -7.00
C ALA A 660 2.47 12.42 -5.75
N ALA A 661 2.28 11.10 -5.83
CA ALA A 661 2.39 10.17 -4.70
C ALA A 661 1.42 10.46 -3.54
N GLU A 662 0.30 11.11 -3.83
CA GLU A 662 -0.71 11.41 -2.81
C GLU A 662 -1.64 10.20 -2.61
N PRO A 663 -1.79 9.66 -1.38
CA PRO A 663 -2.68 8.53 -1.15
C PRO A 663 -4.14 8.86 -1.51
N VAL A 664 -4.87 7.86 -2.02
CA VAL A 664 -6.29 8.02 -2.38
C VAL A 664 -7.17 8.07 -1.13
N MET A 665 -6.94 7.15 -0.19
CA MET A 665 -7.62 7.07 1.11
C MET A 665 -6.63 7.48 2.21
N ARG A 666 -6.99 8.47 3.01
CA ARG A 666 -6.08 9.19 3.92
C ARG A 666 -6.62 9.17 5.35
N SER A 667 -5.74 8.93 6.32
CA SER A 667 -6.05 9.21 7.73
C SER A 667 -6.26 10.71 7.92
N LEU A 668 -7.10 11.10 8.89
CA LEU A 668 -7.45 12.51 9.09
C LEU A 668 -6.21 13.37 9.37
N TRP A 669 -5.24 12.86 10.14
CA TRP A 669 -4.00 13.56 10.47
C TRP A 669 -3.15 13.95 9.25
N ILE A 670 -3.32 13.29 8.10
CA ILE A 670 -2.61 13.67 6.87
C ILE A 670 -3.12 15.02 6.36
N GLU A 671 -4.44 15.24 6.42
CA GLU A 671 -5.08 16.51 6.01
C GLU A 671 -5.06 17.56 7.12
N PHE A 672 -5.00 17.13 8.37
CA PHE A 672 -5.04 17.97 9.57
C PHE A 672 -3.83 17.71 10.48
N PRO A 673 -2.59 17.93 9.98
CA PRO A 673 -1.39 17.53 10.70
C PRO A 673 -1.17 18.27 12.01
N GLY A 674 -1.77 19.45 12.20
CA GLY A 674 -1.69 20.21 13.45
C GLY A 674 -2.69 19.78 14.54
N ASN A 675 -3.67 18.95 14.20
CA ASN A 675 -4.82 18.61 15.03
C ASN A 675 -4.59 17.24 15.70
N MET A 676 -4.07 17.25 16.92
CA MET A 676 -3.70 16.02 17.64
C MET A 676 -4.89 15.05 17.85
N GLU A 677 -6.12 15.57 17.91
CA GLU A 677 -7.35 14.77 18.01
C GLU A 677 -7.63 13.88 16.79
N THR A 678 -6.86 14.04 15.71
CA THR A 678 -7.00 13.23 14.48
C THR A 678 -6.00 12.07 14.39
N PHE A 679 -5.04 11.99 15.31
CA PHE A 679 -3.88 11.11 15.17
C PHE A 679 -4.22 9.64 15.43
N ASP A 680 -5.24 9.37 16.25
CA ASP A 680 -5.73 8.04 16.62
C ASP A 680 -7.02 7.63 15.89
N VAL A 681 -7.56 8.49 15.03
CA VAL A 681 -8.82 8.24 14.33
C VAL A 681 -8.65 7.18 13.24
N GLU A 682 -9.36 6.06 13.40
CA GLU A 682 -9.26 4.88 12.51
C GLU A 682 -10.61 4.33 12.03
N ASN A 683 -11.72 4.93 12.45
CA ASN A 683 -13.08 4.56 12.04
C ASN A 683 -13.68 5.47 10.96
N GLU A 684 -12.96 6.52 10.58
CA GLU A 684 -13.27 7.42 9.48
C GLU A 684 -12.00 7.86 8.77
N TYR A 685 -12.17 8.34 7.55
CA TYR A 685 -11.07 8.66 6.66
C TYR A 685 -11.46 9.73 5.66
N MET A 686 -10.45 10.36 5.08
CA MET A 686 -10.59 11.25 3.95
C MET A 686 -10.39 10.47 2.65
N LEU A 687 -11.23 10.71 1.63
CA LEU A 687 -10.92 10.39 0.24
C LEU A 687 -10.42 11.65 -0.43
N GLY A 688 -9.14 11.65 -0.81
CA GLY A 688 -8.44 12.87 -1.20
C GLY A 688 -8.52 13.93 -0.09
N ASN A 689 -8.64 15.19 -0.49
CA ASN A 689 -8.82 16.30 0.44
C ASN A 689 -10.30 16.70 0.65
N ALA A 690 -11.24 16.11 -0.10
CA ALA A 690 -12.59 16.64 -0.22
C ALA A 690 -13.69 15.89 0.52
N LEU A 691 -13.59 14.56 0.70
CA LEU A 691 -14.67 13.78 1.30
C LEU A 691 -14.24 13.11 2.59
N LEU A 692 -14.89 13.43 3.70
CA LEU A 692 -14.83 12.65 4.94
C LEU A 692 -15.87 11.54 4.90
N VAL A 693 -15.45 10.30 5.14
CA VAL A 693 -16.29 9.11 5.10
C VAL A 693 -16.23 8.42 6.46
N HIS A 694 -17.39 8.18 7.06
CA HIS A 694 -17.53 7.42 8.31
C HIS A 694 -18.50 6.26 8.10
N PRO A 695 -18.04 5.09 7.62
CA PRO A 695 -18.91 3.94 7.42
C PRO A 695 -19.56 3.48 8.73
N VAL A 696 -20.79 2.99 8.67
CA VAL A 696 -21.45 2.40 9.85
C VAL A 696 -20.94 0.96 10.01
N THR A 697 -20.12 0.71 11.01
CA THR A 697 -19.46 -0.60 11.25
C THR A 697 -19.94 -1.31 12.52
N GLU A 698 -21.11 -0.93 13.05
CA GLU A 698 -21.70 -1.52 14.25
C GLU A 698 -23.14 -1.97 13.95
N LYS A 699 -23.51 -3.12 14.51
CA LYS A 699 -24.84 -3.72 14.33
C LYS A 699 -25.94 -2.85 14.93
N ASP A 700 -27.08 -2.78 14.25
CA ASP A 700 -28.28 -2.07 14.69
C ASP A 700 -28.10 -0.56 14.98
N ALA A 701 -26.96 0.03 14.60
CA ALA A 701 -26.60 1.40 14.94
C ALA A 701 -27.68 2.40 14.47
N LYS A 702 -28.04 3.31 15.39
CA LYS A 702 -28.98 4.43 15.14
C LYS A 702 -28.27 5.78 15.08
N THR A 703 -27.05 5.84 15.60
CA THR A 703 -26.19 7.02 15.57
C THR A 703 -24.75 6.57 15.39
N VAL A 704 -23.95 7.37 14.71
CA VAL A 704 -22.48 7.29 14.73
C VAL A 704 -21.89 8.58 15.28
N THR A 705 -20.65 8.51 15.75
CA THR A 705 -19.91 9.65 16.28
C THR A 705 -18.81 10.01 15.28
N VAL A 706 -18.94 11.16 14.64
CA VAL A 706 -18.03 11.65 13.59
C VAL A 706 -17.19 12.78 14.17
N LEU A 707 -15.88 12.79 13.92
CA LEU A 707 -15.03 13.95 14.20
C LEU A 707 -14.97 14.82 12.94
N PHE A 708 -15.42 16.07 13.04
CA PHE A 708 -15.18 17.10 12.04
C PHE A 708 -13.95 17.92 12.44
N PRO A 709 -12.76 17.61 11.89
CA PRO A 709 -11.53 18.33 12.21
C PRO A 709 -11.51 19.72 11.58
N GLY A 710 -10.62 20.58 12.11
CA GLY A 710 -10.45 21.96 11.70
C GLY A 710 -11.58 22.86 12.19
N SER A 711 -11.36 23.61 13.28
CA SER A 711 -12.39 24.48 13.86
C SER A 711 -12.86 25.61 12.94
N GLU A 712 -12.05 25.95 11.94
CA GLU A 712 -12.35 26.97 10.92
C GLU A 712 -12.92 26.35 9.63
N GLU A 713 -12.91 25.01 9.51
CA GLU A 713 -13.41 24.30 8.34
C GLU A 713 -14.95 24.25 8.34
N ILE A 714 -15.50 24.22 7.13
CA ILE A 714 -16.93 23.98 6.92
C ILE A 714 -17.09 22.58 6.35
N TRP A 715 -18.06 21.84 6.88
CA TRP A 715 -18.43 20.52 6.36
C TRP A 715 -19.88 20.54 5.87
N TYR A 716 -20.16 19.81 4.79
CA TYR A 716 -21.50 19.68 4.20
C TYR A 716 -21.88 18.21 4.10
N ASP A 717 -23.10 17.83 4.50
CA ASP A 717 -23.63 16.49 4.21
C ASP A 717 -23.68 16.29 2.69
N PHE A 718 -22.95 15.28 2.19
CA PHE A 718 -22.72 15.08 0.76
C PHE A 718 -24.00 14.81 -0.04
N ARG A 719 -25.07 14.32 0.62
CA ARG A 719 -26.35 14.04 -0.07
C ARG A 719 -27.42 15.06 0.23
N LYS A 720 -27.46 15.56 1.47
CA LYS A 720 -28.47 16.52 1.90
C LYS A 720 -28.10 17.96 1.57
N PHE A 721 -26.85 18.21 1.18
CA PHE A 721 -26.31 19.53 0.86
C PHE A 721 -26.36 20.51 2.03
N LYS A 722 -26.69 20.02 3.23
CA LYS A 722 -26.81 20.82 4.45
C LYS A 722 -25.42 21.02 5.05
N ARG A 723 -25.07 22.26 5.36
CA ARG A 723 -23.91 22.59 6.21
C ARG A 723 -24.07 21.94 7.59
N MET A 724 -22.99 21.36 8.09
CA MET A 724 -22.87 20.88 9.46
C MET A 724 -22.71 22.09 10.40
N GLU A 725 -23.55 22.15 11.44
CA GLU A 725 -23.61 23.29 12.37
C GLU A 725 -22.55 23.19 13.47
N ASP A 726 -22.27 21.96 13.91
CA ASP A 726 -21.32 21.66 14.97
C ASP A 726 -19.97 21.17 14.38
N ALA A 727 -18.86 21.61 14.97
CA ALA A 727 -17.52 21.13 14.69
C ALA A 727 -17.04 20.14 15.77
N GLY A 728 -15.92 19.46 15.54
CA GLY A 728 -15.40 18.45 16.47
C GLY A 728 -16.26 17.20 16.49
N ILE A 729 -16.48 16.62 17.67
CA ILE A 729 -17.17 15.33 17.82
C ILE A 729 -18.68 15.52 17.79
N VAL A 730 -19.33 15.01 16.75
CA VAL A 730 -20.77 15.19 16.50
C VAL A 730 -21.47 13.83 16.35
N LYS A 731 -22.66 13.70 16.97
CA LYS A 731 -23.52 12.52 16.82
C LYS A 731 -24.42 12.64 15.60
N ILE A 732 -24.23 11.77 14.62
CA ILE A 732 -24.98 11.75 13.37
C ILE A 732 -26.01 10.62 13.40
N PRO A 733 -27.32 10.90 13.24
CA PRO A 733 -28.33 9.86 13.15
C PRO A 733 -28.18 9.07 11.84
N VAL A 734 -28.27 7.75 11.95
CA VAL A 734 -28.15 6.82 10.82
C VAL A 734 -29.29 5.80 10.82
N THR A 735 -29.72 5.47 9.62
CA THR A 735 -30.57 4.32 9.30
C THR A 735 -29.79 3.37 8.39
N LEU A 736 -30.37 2.23 8.04
CA LEU A 736 -29.78 1.30 7.06
C LEU A 736 -29.47 1.98 5.72
N GLU A 737 -30.20 3.01 5.33
CA GLU A 737 -30.04 3.70 4.05
C GLU A 737 -28.93 4.74 4.01
N ASN A 738 -28.39 5.14 5.18
CA ASN A 738 -27.42 6.22 5.27
C ASN A 738 -25.99 5.70 5.20
N ILE A 739 -25.16 6.39 4.42
CA ILE A 739 -23.68 6.30 4.47
C ILE A 739 -23.19 7.69 4.89
N PRO A 740 -22.71 7.88 6.13
CA PRO A 740 -22.19 9.18 6.58
C PRO A 740 -21.00 9.62 5.72
N VAL A 741 -21.22 10.64 4.89
CA VAL A 741 -20.24 11.19 3.96
C VAL A 741 -20.42 12.70 3.93
N PHE A 742 -19.32 13.43 4.08
CA PHE A 742 -19.33 14.88 4.20
C PHE A 742 -18.30 15.50 3.29
N GLN A 743 -18.70 16.52 2.52
CA GLN A 743 -17.80 17.29 1.69
C GLN A 743 -17.21 18.45 2.49
N ARG A 744 -15.88 18.58 2.44
CA ARG A 744 -15.14 19.71 3.00
C ARG A 744 -15.39 20.96 2.16
N GLY A 745 -15.62 22.10 2.81
CA GLY A 745 -15.62 23.41 2.17
C GLY A 745 -14.29 23.69 1.49
N GLY A 746 -14.28 24.57 0.50
CA GLY A 746 -13.08 24.85 -0.28
C GLY A 746 -12.85 23.85 -1.42
N THR A 747 -13.79 22.92 -1.68
CA THR A 747 -13.57 21.83 -2.65
C THR A 747 -14.60 21.79 -3.78
N VAL A 748 -14.14 21.39 -4.97
CA VAL A 748 -15.00 21.05 -6.12
C VAL A 748 -14.84 19.57 -6.47
N ILE A 749 -15.94 18.82 -6.47
CA ILE A 749 -15.95 17.39 -6.80
C ILE A 749 -16.63 17.19 -8.16
N PRO A 750 -15.93 16.63 -9.16
CA PRO A 750 -16.56 16.20 -10.40
C PRO A 750 -17.23 14.83 -10.24
N LEU A 751 -18.47 14.74 -10.72
CA LEU A 751 -19.31 13.55 -10.68
C LEU A 751 -19.86 13.28 -12.09
N LYS A 752 -20.25 12.04 -12.37
CA LYS A 752 -21.13 11.77 -13.54
C LYS A 752 -22.58 12.06 -13.14
N THR A 753 -23.39 12.62 -14.05
CA THR A 753 -24.80 12.92 -13.76
C THR A 753 -25.64 11.68 -13.44
N THR A 754 -25.20 10.51 -13.89
CA THR A 754 -25.81 9.21 -13.54
C THR A 754 -24.81 8.07 -13.68
N ALA A 755 -25.13 6.93 -13.06
CA ALA A 755 -24.40 5.68 -13.25
C ALA A 755 -24.85 4.97 -14.53
N GLY A 756 -23.89 4.44 -15.29
CA GLY A 756 -24.11 3.46 -16.36
C GLY A 756 -24.15 2.03 -15.83
N ARG A 757 -24.17 1.02 -16.69
CA ARG A 757 -24.15 -0.42 -16.30
C ARG A 757 -22.74 -0.95 -15.97
N SER A 758 -21.72 -0.30 -16.50
CA SER A 758 -20.29 -0.47 -16.25
C SER A 758 -19.59 0.86 -16.58
N THR A 759 -18.31 1.01 -16.26
CA THR A 759 -17.55 2.25 -16.52
C THR A 759 -17.54 2.64 -18.00
N GLU A 760 -17.46 1.68 -18.91
CA GLU A 760 -17.42 1.91 -20.36
C GLU A 760 -18.79 2.33 -20.95
N TRP A 761 -19.89 2.16 -20.19
CA TRP A 761 -21.19 2.77 -20.50
C TRP A 761 -21.28 4.23 -20.03
N MET A 762 -20.28 4.72 -19.30
CA MET A 762 -20.28 6.06 -18.71
C MET A 762 -19.37 7.06 -19.43
N ILE A 763 -18.66 6.62 -20.47
CA ILE A 763 -17.70 7.45 -21.22
C ILE A 763 -18.38 8.73 -21.69
N ASP A 764 -19.57 8.63 -22.28
CA ASP A 764 -20.30 9.76 -22.86
C ASP A 764 -21.28 10.45 -21.89
N ILE A 765 -21.38 9.99 -20.64
CA ILE A 765 -22.28 10.60 -19.65
C ILE A 765 -21.72 11.96 -19.21
N SER A 766 -22.59 12.98 -19.18
CA SER A 766 -22.26 14.34 -18.73
C SER A 766 -21.74 14.38 -17.29
N TYR A 767 -21.10 15.49 -16.96
CA TYR A 767 -20.58 15.76 -15.62
C TYR A 767 -21.48 16.70 -14.84
N GLU A 768 -21.43 16.52 -13.53
CA GLU A 768 -21.96 17.41 -12.51
C GLU A 768 -20.82 17.86 -11.60
N LEU A 769 -20.82 19.13 -11.19
CA LEU A 769 -19.85 19.65 -10.22
C LEU A 769 -20.54 19.97 -8.90
N HIS A 770 -20.03 19.41 -7.80
CA HIS A 770 -20.40 19.82 -6.44
C HIS A 770 -19.35 20.78 -5.91
N VAL A 771 -19.71 22.05 -5.76
CA VAL A 771 -18.85 23.15 -5.32
C VAL A 771 -19.20 23.48 -3.87
N ALA A 772 -18.42 22.97 -2.91
CA ALA A 772 -18.61 23.28 -1.49
C ALA A 772 -17.75 24.47 -1.10
N LEU A 773 -18.39 25.58 -0.70
CA LEU A 773 -17.68 26.80 -0.35
C LEU A 773 -17.05 26.71 1.05
N ASP A 774 -15.84 27.24 1.21
CA ASP A 774 -15.22 27.45 2.52
C ASP A 774 -15.74 28.74 3.20
N ALA A 775 -15.14 29.10 4.33
CA ALA A 775 -15.48 30.31 5.07
C ALA A 775 -15.19 31.60 4.27
N GLU A 776 -14.25 31.54 3.33
CA GLU A 776 -13.85 32.61 2.41
C GLU A 776 -14.69 32.62 1.11
N ALA A 777 -15.73 31.79 1.03
CA ALA A 777 -16.57 31.61 -0.15
C ALA A 777 -15.78 31.22 -1.41
N CYS A 778 -14.77 30.38 -1.24
CA CYS A 778 -13.89 29.84 -2.27
C CYS A 778 -14.05 28.33 -2.40
N ALA A 779 -13.68 27.79 -3.56
CA ALA A 779 -13.55 26.34 -3.75
C ALA A 779 -12.61 26.01 -4.92
N ILE A 780 -11.86 24.92 -4.80
CA ILE A 780 -10.96 24.42 -5.85
C ILE A 780 -11.15 22.91 -6.01
N GLY A 781 -11.09 22.43 -7.25
CA GLY A 781 -11.02 21.01 -7.51
C GLY A 781 -10.48 20.72 -8.91
N GLU A 782 -10.28 19.44 -9.18
CA GLU A 782 -9.61 18.99 -10.38
C GLU A 782 -10.37 17.82 -11.01
N LEU A 783 -10.19 17.65 -12.32
CA LEU A 783 -10.71 16.51 -13.09
C LEU A 783 -9.66 16.04 -14.10
N TYR A 784 -9.25 14.77 -13.97
CA TYR A 784 -8.43 14.07 -14.95
C TYR A 784 -9.29 13.12 -15.79
N VAL A 785 -9.10 13.12 -17.11
CA VAL A 785 -9.79 12.23 -18.06
C VAL A 785 -8.80 11.77 -19.14
N ASP A 786 -8.77 10.47 -19.42
CA ASP A 786 -8.13 9.88 -20.60
C ASP A 786 -9.06 8.81 -21.21
N ASP A 787 -8.55 7.95 -22.09
CA ASP A 787 -9.35 6.85 -22.66
C ASP A 787 -9.72 5.75 -21.65
N GLY A 788 -9.22 5.84 -20.41
CA GLY A 788 -9.55 4.96 -19.31
C GLY A 788 -8.82 3.63 -19.33
N HIS A 789 -8.02 3.27 -20.34
CA HIS A 789 -7.42 1.92 -20.40
C HIS A 789 -5.98 1.85 -20.91
N SER A 790 -5.56 2.76 -21.77
CA SER A 790 -4.29 2.61 -22.49
C SER A 790 -3.16 3.46 -21.89
N PHE A 791 -1.95 3.27 -22.42
CA PHE A 791 -0.81 4.16 -22.15
C PHE A 791 -0.77 5.41 -23.05
N GLN A 792 -1.84 5.74 -23.80
CA GLN A 792 -1.83 6.92 -24.68
C GLN A 792 -1.70 8.24 -23.91
N TYR A 793 -2.15 8.30 -22.65
CA TYR A 793 -1.89 9.45 -21.77
C TYR A 793 -0.38 9.72 -21.62
N LEU A 794 0.44 8.66 -21.60
CA LEU A 794 1.89 8.72 -21.49
C LEU A 794 2.56 8.92 -22.86
N HIS A 795 2.21 8.08 -23.84
CA HIS A 795 2.90 8.01 -25.14
C HIS A 795 2.52 9.13 -26.11
N LYS A 796 1.28 9.62 -26.05
CA LYS A 796 0.75 10.64 -26.98
C LYS A 796 0.14 11.84 -26.26
N LYS A 797 0.26 11.91 -24.94
CA LYS A 797 -0.37 12.95 -24.12
C LYS A 797 -1.88 13.03 -24.35
N GLN A 798 -2.54 11.89 -24.59
CA GLN A 798 -3.99 11.82 -24.78
C GLN A 798 -4.71 11.80 -23.42
N PHE A 799 -4.76 12.97 -22.78
CA PHE A 799 -5.54 13.21 -21.57
C PHE A 799 -6.03 14.66 -21.50
N LEU A 800 -6.99 14.92 -20.62
CA LEU A 800 -7.47 16.23 -20.18
C LEU A 800 -7.22 16.35 -18.69
N TYR A 801 -6.69 17.50 -18.26
CA TYR A 801 -6.57 17.84 -16.85
C TYR A 801 -7.11 19.24 -16.62
N ARG A 802 -8.26 19.32 -15.92
CA ARG A 802 -9.03 20.54 -15.71
C ARG A 802 -8.96 20.93 -14.25
N LYS A 803 -8.85 22.23 -14.00
CA LYS A 803 -9.02 22.83 -12.67
C LYS A 803 -10.27 23.68 -12.66
N PHE A 804 -11.09 23.45 -11.64
CA PHE A 804 -12.25 24.27 -11.33
C PHE A 804 -11.90 25.20 -10.18
N THR A 805 -12.29 26.47 -10.29
CA THR A 805 -12.04 27.45 -9.22
C THR A 805 -13.27 28.33 -9.07
N PHE A 806 -13.81 28.35 -7.85
CA PHE A 806 -14.84 29.28 -7.42
C PHE A 806 -14.20 30.38 -6.57
N HIS A 807 -14.34 31.63 -6.99
CA HIS A 807 -13.90 32.79 -6.22
C HIS A 807 -14.67 34.04 -6.68
N LYS A 808 -15.03 34.92 -5.74
CA LYS A 808 -15.76 36.18 -6.03
C LYS A 808 -17.02 35.96 -6.89
N ASN A 809 -17.80 34.93 -6.55
CA ASN A 809 -19.02 34.52 -7.27
C ASN A 809 -18.80 34.14 -8.74
N ILE A 810 -17.58 33.73 -9.09
CA ILE A 810 -17.22 33.23 -10.42
C ILE A 810 -16.73 31.79 -10.28
N LEU A 811 -17.40 30.85 -10.95
CA LEU A 811 -16.88 29.50 -11.18
C LEU A 811 -16.18 29.46 -12.54
N SER A 812 -14.92 29.06 -12.58
CA SER A 812 -14.14 28.94 -13.82
C SER A 812 -13.63 27.51 -14.01
N SER A 813 -13.49 27.10 -15.28
CA SER A 813 -12.70 25.93 -15.67
C SER A 813 -11.50 26.39 -16.48
N SER A 814 -10.32 25.88 -16.13
CA SER A 814 -9.06 26.15 -16.82
C SER A 814 -8.27 24.86 -17.05
N CYS A 815 -7.44 24.86 -18.09
CA CYS A 815 -6.50 23.77 -18.36
C CYS A 815 -5.35 23.81 -17.36
N VAL A 816 -5.02 22.67 -16.74
CA VAL A 816 -3.87 22.55 -15.82
C VAL A 816 -2.60 22.20 -16.57
N ASP A 817 -2.71 21.41 -17.64
CA ASP A 817 -1.60 20.93 -18.44
C ASP A 817 -1.96 20.99 -19.93
N GLU A 818 -1.46 22.02 -20.62
CA GLU A 818 -1.70 22.26 -22.04
C GLU A 818 -1.05 21.22 -22.96
N SER A 819 -0.16 20.36 -22.43
CA SER A 819 0.42 19.26 -23.21
C SER A 819 -0.60 18.15 -23.48
N GLY A 820 -1.65 18.05 -22.66
CA GLY A 820 -2.74 17.09 -22.80
C GLY A 820 -3.67 17.43 -23.96
N GLN A 821 -3.84 16.49 -24.90
CA GLN A 821 -4.75 16.61 -26.03
C GLN A 821 -5.68 15.40 -26.09
N TYR A 822 -6.86 15.54 -25.50
CA TYR A 822 -7.91 14.53 -25.56
C TYR A 822 -9.26 15.20 -25.80
N HIS A 823 -9.98 14.72 -26.82
CA HIS A 823 -11.27 15.28 -27.19
C HIS A 823 -12.39 14.42 -26.62
N THR A 824 -13.39 15.07 -26.04
CA THR A 824 -14.58 14.42 -25.51
C THR A 824 -15.82 15.23 -25.87
N THR A 825 -16.95 14.55 -26.09
CA THR A 825 -18.24 15.21 -26.28
C THR A 825 -18.94 15.51 -24.96
N CYS A 826 -18.35 15.10 -23.82
CA CYS A 826 -18.93 15.35 -22.51
C CYS A 826 -18.96 16.83 -22.16
N VAL A 827 -20.05 17.24 -21.53
CA VAL A 827 -20.25 18.58 -20.99
C VAL A 827 -20.44 18.53 -19.48
N VAL A 828 -20.21 19.66 -18.82
CA VAL A 828 -20.78 19.95 -17.51
C VAL A 828 -22.23 20.39 -17.74
N GLU A 829 -23.16 19.59 -17.25
CA GLU A 829 -24.61 19.78 -17.44
C GLU A 829 -25.29 20.41 -16.21
N ARG A 830 -24.72 20.15 -15.03
CA ARG A 830 -25.24 20.64 -13.75
C ARG A 830 -24.11 21.08 -12.84
N VAL A 831 -24.34 22.15 -12.08
CA VAL A 831 -23.44 22.61 -11.02
C VAL A 831 -24.28 22.86 -9.77
N ILE A 832 -23.85 22.31 -8.64
CA ILE A 832 -24.47 22.53 -7.33
C ILE A 832 -23.46 23.26 -6.45
N ILE A 833 -23.79 24.47 -6.00
CA ILE A 833 -22.94 25.30 -5.13
C ILE A 833 -23.53 25.32 -3.73
N LEU A 834 -22.77 24.84 -2.75
CA LEU A 834 -23.18 24.69 -1.35
C LEU A 834 -22.71 25.89 -0.52
N GLY A 835 -23.57 26.39 0.36
CA GLY A 835 -23.24 27.53 1.22
C GLY A 835 -23.25 28.88 0.51
N PHE A 836 -23.98 29.00 -0.60
CA PHE A 836 -24.08 30.26 -1.34
C PHE A 836 -25.05 31.22 -0.61
N GLY A 837 -24.52 32.07 0.29
CA GLY A 837 -25.30 32.73 1.35
C GLY A 837 -26.43 33.69 0.94
N LYS A 838 -26.56 34.08 -0.34
CA LYS A 838 -27.64 34.94 -0.83
C LYS A 838 -28.22 34.39 -2.12
N GLN A 839 -29.54 34.40 -2.26
CA GLN A 839 -30.20 34.03 -3.51
C GLN A 839 -29.71 34.92 -4.66
N PRO A 840 -29.21 34.34 -5.77
CA PRO A 840 -28.81 35.10 -6.94
C PRO A 840 -30.00 35.81 -7.60
N THR A 841 -29.71 36.95 -8.22
CA THR A 841 -30.63 37.70 -9.09
C THR A 841 -30.57 37.23 -10.54
N PHE A 842 -29.37 36.96 -11.06
CA PHE A 842 -29.17 36.36 -12.37
C PHE A 842 -27.83 35.60 -12.43
N VAL A 843 -27.74 34.63 -13.33
CA VAL A 843 -26.52 33.84 -13.56
C VAL A 843 -26.22 33.82 -15.05
N THR A 844 -24.96 34.02 -15.40
CA THR A 844 -24.51 33.94 -16.80
C THR A 844 -23.33 32.99 -16.94
N SER A 845 -23.26 32.28 -18.06
CA SER A 845 -22.10 31.50 -18.47
C SER A 845 -21.47 32.08 -19.73
N SER A 846 -20.16 31.98 -19.86
CA SER A 846 -19.42 32.34 -21.07
C SER A 846 -18.36 31.30 -21.37
N SER A 847 -18.24 30.96 -22.65
CA SER A 847 -17.14 30.11 -23.16
C SER A 847 -16.05 30.98 -23.79
N LYS A 848 -15.00 30.37 -24.37
CA LYS A 848 -13.94 31.08 -25.11
C LYS A 848 -14.43 32.06 -26.19
N ASP A 849 -15.65 31.87 -26.72
CA ASP A 849 -16.25 32.80 -27.69
C ASP A 849 -16.73 34.13 -27.08
N GLY A 850 -16.66 34.28 -25.75
CA GLY A 850 -17.04 35.48 -25.01
C GLY A 850 -18.54 35.75 -24.96
N LYS A 851 -19.37 34.89 -25.56
CA LYS A 851 -20.83 35.09 -25.58
C LYS A 851 -21.43 34.69 -24.25
N LYS A 852 -22.01 35.66 -23.54
CA LYS A 852 -22.75 35.42 -22.31
C LYS A 852 -24.10 34.77 -22.62
N LYS A 853 -24.40 33.66 -21.97
CA LYS A 853 -25.69 32.98 -21.99
C LYS A 853 -26.28 32.99 -20.59
N GLU A 854 -27.55 33.31 -20.48
CA GLU A 854 -28.28 33.20 -19.22
C GLU A 854 -28.40 31.73 -18.81
N VAL A 855 -28.23 31.45 -17.51
CA VAL A 855 -28.26 30.10 -16.93
C VAL A 855 -29.50 29.95 -16.07
N VAL A 856 -30.22 28.84 -16.25
CA VAL A 856 -31.36 28.50 -15.40
C VAL A 856 -30.85 28.01 -14.06
N PHE A 857 -31.44 28.50 -12.97
CA PHE A 857 -31.05 28.11 -11.62
C PHE A 857 -32.23 27.99 -10.66
N THR A 858 -32.02 27.18 -9.63
CA THR A 858 -32.88 27.09 -8.45
C THR A 858 -32.05 27.33 -7.19
N TYR A 859 -32.66 27.90 -6.15
CA TYR A 859 -31.99 28.18 -4.88
C TYR A 859 -32.84 27.67 -3.72
N ASP A 860 -32.26 26.78 -2.91
CA ASP A 860 -32.89 26.32 -1.67
C ASP A 860 -32.41 27.15 -0.48
N THR A 861 -33.30 27.97 0.06
CA THR A 861 -33.02 28.84 1.20
C THR A 861 -32.72 28.08 2.50
N LYS A 862 -33.15 26.81 2.62
CA LYS A 862 -32.92 26.00 3.84
C LYS A 862 -31.51 25.44 3.90
N THR A 863 -30.96 25.04 2.75
CA THR A 863 -29.62 24.48 2.63
C THR A 863 -28.59 25.50 2.13
N SER A 864 -29.06 26.65 1.64
CA SER A 864 -28.23 27.61 0.90
C SER A 864 -27.52 26.97 -0.30
N ALA A 865 -28.21 26.05 -0.97
CA ALA A 865 -27.71 25.35 -2.15
C ALA A 865 -28.26 26.02 -3.42
N LEU A 866 -27.36 26.43 -4.31
CA LEU A 866 -27.66 26.96 -5.64
C LEU A 866 -27.43 25.86 -6.68
N THR A 867 -28.48 25.45 -7.38
CA THR A 867 -28.40 24.46 -8.46
C THR A 867 -28.53 25.16 -9.80
N LEU A 868 -27.51 25.06 -10.64
CA LEU A 868 -27.47 25.54 -12.01
C LEU A 868 -27.75 24.36 -12.94
N GLU A 869 -28.74 24.48 -13.82
CA GLU A 869 -29.21 23.37 -14.68
C GLU A 869 -29.13 23.73 -16.17
N ASN A 870 -29.27 22.71 -17.02
CA ASN A 870 -29.26 22.82 -18.48
C ASN A 870 -28.01 23.52 -19.03
N LEU A 871 -26.87 23.30 -18.36
CA LEU A 871 -25.58 23.75 -18.86
C LEU A 871 -25.14 22.85 -20.03
N ALA A 872 -24.34 23.42 -20.93
CA ALA A 872 -23.73 22.70 -22.04
C ALA A 872 -22.26 23.18 -22.19
N LEU A 873 -21.54 23.18 -21.07
CA LEU A 873 -20.17 23.66 -21.00
C LEU A 873 -19.21 22.52 -21.31
N SER A 874 -18.48 22.58 -22.41
CA SER A 874 -17.58 21.49 -22.81
C SER A 874 -16.48 21.28 -21.77
N VAL A 875 -16.24 20.02 -21.38
CA VAL A 875 -15.24 19.65 -20.36
C VAL A 875 -13.81 19.94 -20.82
N ASP A 876 -13.56 19.87 -22.13
CA ASP A 876 -12.25 20.12 -22.74
C ASP A 876 -11.94 21.60 -23.02
N THR A 877 -12.84 22.52 -22.65
CA THR A 877 -12.68 23.97 -22.91
C THR A 877 -12.69 24.82 -21.65
N ASP A 878 -12.12 26.02 -21.75
CA ASP A 878 -12.20 27.03 -20.72
C ASP A 878 -13.57 27.74 -20.78
N TRP A 879 -14.15 27.95 -19.60
CA TRP A 879 -15.43 28.62 -19.44
C TRP A 879 -15.52 29.27 -18.06
N GLU A 880 -16.43 30.22 -17.92
CA GLU A 880 -16.75 30.92 -16.68
C GLU A 880 -18.27 30.97 -16.46
N ILE A 881 -18.68 30.91 -15.20
CA ILE A 881 -20.04 31.18 -14.74
C ILE A 881 -19.97 32.32 -13.73
N CYS A 882 -20.63 33.44 -14.02
CA CYS A 882 -20.75 34.59 -13.13
C CYS A 882 -22.13 34.61 -12.46
N ILE A 883 -22.15 34.75 -11.14
CA ILE A 883 -23.36 34.74 -10.31
C ILE A 883 -23.51 36.12 -9.64
N SER A 884 -24.66 36.77 -9.79
CA SER A 884 -24.91 38.15 -9.32
C SER A 884 -26.06 38.26 -8.32
#